data_AF-A0A8H8SVE2-F1
#
_entry.id   AF-A0A8H8SVE2-F1
#
_cell.length_a   1.000
_cell.length_b   1.000
_cell.length_c   1.000
_cell.angle_alpha   90.00
_cell.angle_beta   90.00
_cell.angle_gamma   90.00
#
_symmetry.space_group_name_H-M   'P 1'
#
loop_
_entity.id
_entity.type
_entity.pdbx_description
1 polymer ?
#
loop_
_entity_poly.entity_id
_entity_poly.type
_entity_poly.pdbx_seq_one_letter_code
_entity_poly.pdbx_strand_id
1 'polypeptide(L)'
;MNIAKLLQPAHRHVTAHGGRVIQRRLGTRIPPYVRSFHQTPITNGRWAKVVGRKTASDAKKGAIYSKAIQNIAIAAKVGGSHDPTTNHALAAALKSARSAGVPKDNIQAAMNRITNPSSQDAQQSATYEAIGPGQVGLIIECLTDNSTRTAKKVREILSDNNARLAPVAYLFSRCGQIRLTPADGTSYEELWDLAVDAGAEDITEIEADESEFGSAEVLITTPPNLLTTLASKLSKHTLHSVELAYIPTEASESELSEPDQRSLEELMEELEDSQDVAYSNTYFVYAGSYKEQVVINRANIKIYGQTSNAMTYANNEATITNNVPASSAGSNDASGTVRVLATGVRIYNLNIANTYGKPVEKSQAIALSVQAGQFGCYGCKLTGYQDTLLADKGTQFYGKSYIEGAVDFIFGQQASIWITGSTLNTIGNGYITASGRSSADSNYYVIDKSTITGSGKQYLGRPWRNYARVIVQGTSIGSHVAAEGWSKWSSSAANTEHILFGEYNNSGGGAWKSGRASFATKLSAGVSISTVLGSTSWIDSAYLNVYFVYAGSYKEQVVINRANVKIYGQTSNALTYANNQATITNNVPASSAGSNDASGTVRVLATGVSIYNLNIANTYGKPVDQSQAIALSVQAGQFGCYGCKLTGYQDTLLANKGTQFYGKSYIEGAVDFIFGMEASIWITGSTINTIGNGYITASGRQTGDSNYYVIDKSSITGTGTQYLGRPWRSYARVVVQGTSIGSHVVAAGWSQWSSSSPNTDHILFGEYNNSGGGAWRTGRASFASKLSAGVSVSTALGSTSWIDSAYL
;
A
#
# COMPACT_ATOMS: atom_id res chain seq x y z
N MET A 1 24.20 2.13 -15.76
CA MET A 1 23.05 1.27 -16.17
C MET A 1 22.09 2.07 -17.05
N ASN A 2 21.32 1.44 -17.96
CA ASN A 2 20.34 2.11 -18.84
C ASN A 2 18.96 1.41 -18.69
N ILE A 3 18.22 1.81 -17.64
CA ILE A 3 16.81 1.53 -17.33
C ILE A 3 15.89 1.65 -18.57
N ALA A 4 16.22 2.46 -19.58
CA ALA A 4 15.43 2.59 -20.81
C ALA A 4 15.27 1.30 -21.62
N LYS A 5 16.17 0.32 -21.45
CA LYS A 5 16.13 -0.96 -22.21
C LYS A 5 15.19 -2.01 -21.61
N LEU A 6 14.94 -1.99 -20.30
CA LEU A 6 14.01 -2.92 -19.62
C LEU A 6 12.53 -2.67 -19.97
N LEU A 7 12.22 -1.49 -20.49
CA LEU A 7 10.87 -0.95 -20.55
C LEU A 7 10.33 -0.75 -21.98
N GLN A 8 10.97 -1.34 -23.00
CA GLN A 8 10.48 -1.32 -24.39
C GLN A 8 10.23 -2.72 -24.97
N PRO A 9 9.21 -2.92 -25.82
CA PRO A 9 9.03 -4.17 -26.57
C PRO A 9 10.00 -4.19 -27.77
N ALA A 10 10.83 -5.23 -27.89
CA ALA A 10 11.83 -5.33 -28.94
C ALA A 10 11.20 -5.54 -30.35
N HIS A 11 11.49 -4.61 -31.26
CA HIS A 11 11.41 -4.85 -32.71
C HIS A 11 12.65 -5.62 -33.18
N ARG A 12 12.42 -6.70 -33.94
CA ARG A 12 13.48 -7.55 -34.52
C ARG A 12 14.27 -6.83 -35.61
N HIS A 13 15.56 -6.61 -35.40
CA HIS A 13 16.53 -6.44 -36.50
C HIS A 13 17.09 -7.81 -36.88
N VAL A 14 16.88 -8.19 -38.15
CA VAL A 14 17.56 -9.32 -38.78
C VAL A 14 18.83 -8.78 -39.43
N THR A 15 19.99 -9.33 -39.08
CA THR A 15 21.19 -9.16 -39.88
C THR A 15 21.92 -10.50 -40.01
N ALA A 16 21.99 -10.97 -41.25
CA ALA A 16 22.80 -12.09 -41.70
C ALA A 16 24.30 -11.80 -41.49
N HIS A 17 25.05 -12.83 -41.12
CA HIS A 17 26.52 -12.77 -41.09
C HIS A 17 27.10 -13.17 -42.44
N GLY A 18 27.98 -12.31 -42.97
CA GLY A 18 28.91 -12.62 -44.05
C GLY A 18 30.07 -11.64 -44.07
N GLY A 19 31.28 -12.14 -43.75
CA GLY A 19 32.55 -11.71 -44.37
C GLY A 19 33.19 -10.36 -44.01
N ARG A 20 34.13 -10.40 -43.05
CA ARG A 20 35.57 -9.99 -43.12
C ARG A 20 36.02 -8.71 -43.89
N VAL A 21 36.90 -7.92 -43.22
CA VAL A 21 38.13 -7.20 -43.67
C VAL A 21 38.22 -5.66 -43.37
N ILE A 22 39.11 -5.32 -42.41
CA ILE A 22 40.22 -4.30 -42.35
C ILE A 22 40.08 -2.90 -43.01
N GLN A 23 40.27 -1.79 -42.24
CA GLN A 23 41.38 -0.76 -42.29
C GLN A 23 41.04 0.72 -41.87
N ARG A 24 41.84 1.26 -40.93
CA ARG A 24 42.36 2.64 -40.62
C ARG A 24 41.62 4.01 -40.88
N ARG A 25 41.64 4.82 -39.79
CA ARG A 25 42.00 6.28 -39.55
C ARG A 25 41.08 7.50 -39.92
N LEU A 26 40.84 8.31 -38.86
CA LEU A 26 40.84 9.80 -38.67
C LEU A 26 39.76 10.74 -39.30
N GLY A 27 39.13 11.59 -38.45
CA GLY A 27 38.79 13.01 -38.76
C GLY A 27 37.32 13.50 -38.66
N THR A 28 36.97 14.17 -37.53
CA THR A 28 36.01 15.28 -37.25
C THR A 28 34.77 15.68 -38.12
N ARG A 29 33.67 16.02 -37.39
CA ARG A 29 32.54 16.99 -37.58
C ARG A 29 31.14 16.54 -38.14
N ILE A 30 30.14 16.67 -37.24
CA ILE A 30 28.71 17.12 -37.36
C ILE A 30 27.67 16.19 -38.08
N PRO A 31 26.41 16.10 -37.56
CA PRO A 31 25.46 14.99 -37.75
C PRO A 31 24.50 15.27 -38.93
N PRO A 32 23.69 14.31 -39.44
CA PRO A 32 22.42 13.93 -38.81
C PRO A 32 22.02 12.45 -39.06
N TYR A 33 21.04 11.92 -38.33
CA TYR A 33 19.94 11.12 -38.90
C TYR A 33 18.85 10.95 -37.84
N VAL A 34 17.97 11.95 -37.78
CA VAL A 34 16.55 11.72 -37.47
C VAL A 34 15.96 11.00 -38.70
N ARG A 35 15.29 9.87 -38.50
CA ARG A 35 14.29 9.38 -39.47
C ARG A 35 12.91 9.61 -38.87
N SER A 36 12.26 10.65 -39.34
CA SER A 36 10.82 10.86 -39.25
C SER A 36 10.17 10.35 -40.55
N PHE A 37 8.97 9.77 -40.48
CA PHE A 37 7.89 9.94 -41.46
C PHE A 37 6.53 9.60 -40.81
N HIS A 38 5.48 10.26 -41.32
CA HIS A 38 4.22 10.64 -40.69
C HIS A 38 3.03 9.66 -40.85
N GLN A 39 2.05 9.83 -39.93
CA GLN A 39 0.57 9.74 -39.97
C GLN A 39 -0.26 8.64 -40.71
N THR A 40 -1.08 7.95 -39.89
CA THR A 40 -2.53 7.55 -39.94
C THR A 40 -3.35 7.63 -41.25
N PRO A 41 -4.40 6.78 -41.49
CA PRO A 41 -5.61 6.66 -40.63
C PRO A 41 -6.36 5.29 -40.59
N ILE A 42 -7.51 5.32 -39.91
CA ILE A 42 -8.48 4.31 -39.42
C ILE A 42 -9.11 3.41 -40.52
N THR A 43 -9.44 2.14 -40.18
CA THR A 43 -10.73 1.40 -40.41
C THR A 43 -10.58 -0.10 -40.77
N ASN A 44 -11.59 -0.86 -40.37
CA ASN A 44 -11.85 -2.29 -40.58
C ASN A 44 -11.60 -2.82 -42.01
N GLY A 45 -11.22 -4.10 -42.11
CA GLY A 45 -11.70 -5.01 -43.16
C GLY A 45 -10.72 -5.48 -44.26
N ARG A 46 -10.48 -6.80 -44.26
CA ARG A 46 -10.13 -7.70 -45.40
C ARG A 46 -8.78 -7.56 -46.15
N TRP A 47 -7.86 -8.44 -45.75
CA TRP A 47 -7.04 -9.40 -46.52
C TRP A 47 -6.52 -9.01 -47.92
N ALA A 48 -5.18 -8.94 -48.04
CA ALA A 48 -4.44 -9.41 -49.22
C ALA A 48 -3.09 -10.03 -48.78
N LYS A 49 -2.84 -11.28 -49.20
CA LYS A 49 -1.67 -12.10 -48.86
C LYS A 49 -0.40 -11.62 -49.60
N VAL A 50 0.69 -11.40 -48.88
CA VAL A 50 2.07 -11.60 -49.39
C VAL A 50 2.87 -12.38 -48.34
N VAL A 51 3.44 -13.47 -48.81
CA VAL A 51 4.07 -14.58 -48.10
C VAL A 51 5.45 -14.17 -47.57
N GLY A 52 5.72 -14.41 -46.28
CA GLY A 52 7.03 -14.16 -45.65
C GLY A 52 7.00 -13.82 -44.15
N ARG A 53 5.86 -13.43 -43.59
CA ARG A 53 5.68 -13.18 -42.13
C ARG A 53 5.18 -14.39 -41.32
N LYS A 54 4.95 -15.54 -41.97
CA LYS A 54 4.35 -16.70 -41.32
C LYS A 54 5.29 -17.35 -40.29
N THR A 55 6.56 -17.60 -40.60
CA THR A 55 7.46 -18.37 -39.71
C THR A 55 7.80 -17.69 -38.37
N ALA A 56 7.99 -16.36 -38.33
CA ALA A 56 8.26 -15.64 -37.09
C ALA A 56 7.01 -15.47 -36.20
N SER A 57 5.84 -15.29 -36.83
CA SER A 57 4.56 -15.27 -36.13
C SER A 57 4.16 -16.67 -35.64
N ASP A 58 4.46 -17.71 -36.43
CA ASP A 58 4.15 -19.10 -36.11
C ASP A 58 5.12 -19.66 -35.06
N ALA A 59 6.40 -19.24 -35.04
CA ALA A 59 7.35 -19.60 -33.97
C ALA A 59 6.98 -18.96 -32.62
N LYS A 60 6.54 -17.68 -32.64
CA LYS A 60 6.00 -17.02 -31.44
C LYS A 60 4.72 -17.71 -30.94
N LYS A 61 3.81 -18.06 -31.86
CA LYS A 61 2.63 -18.86 -31.53
C LYS A 61 2.99 -20.27 -31.04
N GLY A 62 4.01 -20.89 -31.60
CA GLY A 62 4.51 -22.20 -31.22
C GLY A 62 5.09 -22.22 -29.80
N ALA A 63 5.83 -21.19 -29.40
CA ALA A 63 6.30 -21.02 -28.02
C ALA A 63 5.14 -20.82 -27.04
N ILE A 64 4.16 -19.98 -27.39
CA ILE A 64 2.94 -19.77 -26.59
C ILE A 64 2.15 -21.07 -26.43
N TYR A 65 1.98 -21.84 -27.51
CA TYR A 65 1.29 -23.13 -27.46
C TYR A 65 2.05 -24.16 -26.63
N SER A 66 3.38 -24.18 -26.72
CA SER A 66 4.22 -25.09 -25.94
C SER A 66 4.10 -24.80 -24.45
N LYS A 67 4.15 -23.51 -24.05
CA LYS A 67 3.94 -23.06 -22.66
C LYS A 67 2.54 -23.41 -22.16
N ALA A 68 1.50 -23.17 -22.96
CA ALA A 68 0.13 -23.53 -22.60
C ALA A 68 -0.06 -25.06 -22.42
N ILE A 69 0.62 -25.87 -23.23
CA ILE A 69 0.61 -27.34 -23.12
C ILE A 69 1.34 -27.81 -21.85
N GLN A 70 2.44 -27.15 -21.46
CA GLN A 70 3.15 -27.47 -20.22
C GLN A 70 2.35 -27.08 -18.97
N ASN A 71 1.65 -25.95 -19.01
CA ASN A 71 0.78 -25.52 -17.92
C ASN A 71 -0.35 -26.55 -17.69
N ILE A 72 -0.87 -27.22 -18.73
CA ILE A 72 -1.83 -28.33 -18.58
C ILE A 72 -1.23 -29.47 -17.74
N ALA A 73 0.02 -29.84 -18.00
CA ALA A 73 0.70 -30.92 -17.28
C ALA A 73 1.10 -30.53 -15.84
N ILE A 74 1.48 -29.28 -15.59
CA ILE A 74 1.73 -28.75 -14.23
C ILE A 74 0.43 -28.77 -13.42
N ALA A 75 -0.64 -28.24 -14.00
CA ALA A 75 -1.93 -28.14 -13.34
C ALA A 75 -2.56 -29.51 -13.03
N ALA A 76 -2.36 -30.51 -13.89
CA ALA A 76 -2.73 -31.91 -13.64
C ALA A 76 -2.09 -32.44 -12.34
N LYS A 77 -0.82 -32.09 -12.09
CA LYS A 77 -0.10 -32.49 -10.87
C LYS A 77 -0.53 -31.68 -9.66
N VAL A 78 -0.68 -30.36 -9.79
CA VAL A 78 -1.07 -29.46 -8.70
C VAL A 78 -2.41 -29.89 -8.08
N GLY A 79 -3.41 -30.24 -8.91
CA GLY A 79 -4.70 -30.70 -8.40
C GLY A 79 -4.83 -32.21 -8.15
N GLY A 80 -3.76 -33.00 -8.36
CA GLY A 80 -3.70 -34.42 -7.96
C GLY A 80 -4.62 -35.40 -8.70
N SER A 81 -5.34 -34.97 -9.75
CA SER A 81 -6.23 -35.79 -10.57
C SER A 81 -6.08 -35.44 -12.05
N HIS A 82 -6.13 -36.44 -12.93
CA HIS A 82 -6.12 -36.23 -14.39
C HIS A 82 -7.50 -35.91 -14.96
N ASP A 83 -8.54 -35.93 -14.11
CA ASP A 83 -9.89 -35.59 -14.48
C ASP A 83 -10.15 -34.08 -14.22
N PRO A 84 -10.35 -33.26 -15.26
CA PRO A 84 -10.64 -31.84 -15.11
C PRO A 84 -11.92 -31.54 -14.33
N THR A 85 -12.83 -32.49 -14.14
CA THR A 85 -14.04 -32.26 -13.32
C THR A 85 -13.75 -32.27 -11.83
N THR A 86 -12.66 -32.93 -11.42
CA THR A 86 -12.22 -33.03 -10.02
C THR A 86 -10.94 -32.22 -9.75
N ASN A 87 -10.19 -31.88 -10.80
CA ASN A 87 -9.00 -31.04 -10.73
C ASN A 87 -9.27 -29.63 -11.31
N HIS A 88 -9.52 -28.68 -10.41
CA HIS A 88 -9.81 -27.29 -10.77
C HIS A 88 -8.62 -26.53 -11.35
N ALA A 89 -7.38 -26.91 -11.01
CA ALA A 89 -6.20 -26.34 -11.65
C ALA A 89 -6.11 -26.79 -13.12
N LEU A 90 -6.32 -28.08 -13.38
CA LEU A 90 -6.33 -28.63 -14.73
C LEU A 90 -7.47 -28.02 -15.57
N ALA A 91 -8.65 -27.82 -14.98
CA ALA A 91 -9.76 -27.13 -15.63
C ALA A 91 -9.39 -25.70 -16.05
N ALA A 92 -8.77 -24.92 -15.16
CA ALA A 92 -8.32 -23.56 -15.44
C ALA A 92 -7.24 -23.52 -16.54
N ALA A 93 -6.25 -24.43 -16.48
CA ALA A 93 -5.20 -24.54 -17.49
C ALA A 93 -5.75 -24.92 -18.88
N LEU A 94 -6.71 -25.85 -18.94
CA LEU A 94 -7.38 -26.22 -20.19
C LEU A 94 -8.20 -25.07 -20.79
N LYS A 95 -8.86 -24.28 -19.93
CA LYS A 95 -9.57 -23.07 -20.35
C LYS A 95 -8.59 -22.05 -20.92
N SER A 96 -7.50 -21.76 -20.21
CA SER A 96 -6.45 -20.83 -20.65
C SER A 96 -5.82 -21.25 -21.99
N ALA A 97 -5.50 -22.54 -22.16
CA ALA A 97 -4.95 -23.06 -23.42
C ALA A 97 -5.92 -22.90 -24.62
N ARG A 98 -7.23 -23.08 -24.40
CA ARG A 98 -8.24 -22.83 -25.44
C ARG A 98 -8.33 -21.33 -25.77
N SER A 99 -8.32 -20.45 -24.77
CA SER A 99 -8.32 -19.00 -24.95
C SER A 99 -7.08 -18.49 -25.68
N ALA A 100 -5.92 -19.10 -25.45
CA ALA A 100 -4.68 -18.82 -26.18
C ALA A 100 -4.69 -19.33 -27.64
N GLY A 101 -5.74 -20.04 -28.05
CA GLY A 101 -5.92 -20.54 -29.41
C GLY A 101 -5.11 -21.80 -29.73
N VAL A 102 -4.75 -22.61 -28.71
CA VAL A 102 -4.09 -23.90 -28.92
C VAL A 102 -5.04 -24.85 -29.67
N PRO A 103 -4.62 -25.51 -30.77
CA PRO A 103 -5.46 -26.47 -31.50
C PRO A 103 -6.01 -27.58 -30.61
N LYS A 104 -7.29 -27.97 -30.82
CA LYS A 104 -7.97 -29.01 -30.03
C LYS A 104 -7.20 -30.33 -30.00
N ASP A 105 -6.61 -30.71 -31.13
CA ASP A 105 -5.82 -31.95 -31.24
C ASP A 105 -4.56 -31.91 -30.36
N ASN A 106 -3.93 -30.74 -30.21
CA ASN A 106 -2.77 -30.58 -29.33
C ASN A 106 -3.16 -30.65 -27.86
N ILE A 107 -4.31 -30.08 -27.48
CA ILE A 107 -4.86 -30.18 -26.13
C ILE A 107 -5.24 -31.65 -25.83
N GLN A 108 -5.86 -32.36 -26.78
CA GLN A 108 -6.21 -33.76 -26.62
C GLN A 108 -4.96 -34.64 -26.51
N ALA A 109 -3.92 -34.36 -27.31
CA ALA A 109 -2.64 -35.05 -27.21
C ALA A 109 -1.98 -34.82 -25.84
N ALA A 110 -1.99 -33.59 -25.32
CA ALA A 110 -1.49 -33.27 -23.98
C ALA A 110 -2.28 -34.00 -22.88
N MET A 111 -3.62 -34.01 -22.97
CA MET A 111 -4.49 -34.75 -22.04
C MET A 111 -4.25 -36.27 -22.09
N ASN A 112 -4.06 -36.83 -23.29
CA ASN A 112 -3.74 -38.24 -23.46
C ASN A 112 -2.37 -38.58 -22.84
N ARG A 113 -1.37 -37.68 -22.97
CA ARG A 113 -0.04 -37.86 -22.37
C ARG A 113 -0.06 -37.86 -20.84
N ILE A 114 -0.87 -36.99 -20.21
CA ILE A 114 -0.99 -37.01 -18.74
C ILE A 114 -1.81 -38.22 -18.25
N THR A 115 -2.83 -38.65 -19.00
CA THR A 115 -3.74 -39.74 -18.58
C THR A 115 -3.13 -41.12 -18.79
N ASN A 116 -2.42 -41.31 -19.92
CA ASN A 116 -1.74 -42.53 -20.29
C ASN A 116 -0.25 -42.22 -20.53
N PRO A 117 0.51 -41.91 -19.48
CA PRO A 117 1.92 -41.58 -19.63
C PRO A 117 2.66 -42.82 -20.13
N SER A 118 3.29 -42.74 -21.30
CA SER A 118 4.32 -43.71 -21.66
C SER A 118 5.51 -43.53 -20.71
N SER A 119 6.34 -44.57 -20.53
CA SER A 119 7.56 -44.44 -19.70
C SER A 119 8.53 -43.36 -20.22
N GLN A 120 8.35 -42.87 -21.45
CA GLN A 120 9.10 -41.75 -22.04
C GLN A 120 8.42 -40.37 -21.86
N ASP A 121 7.11 -40.31 -21.61
CA ASP A 121 6.34 -39.06 -21.45
C ASP A 121 6.23 -38.58 -20.00
N ALA A 122 6.80 -39.31 -19.05
CA ALA A 122 6.76 -38.99 -17.63
C ALA A 122 7.57 -37.71 -17.33
N GLN A 123 6.95 -36.55 -17.54
CA GLN A 123 7.52 -35.27 -17.13
C GLN A 123 7.61 -35.24 -15.61
N GLN A 124 8.78 -34.91 -15.08
CA GLN A 124 9.08 -34.70 -13.67
C GLN A 124 9.13 -33.20 -13.40
N SER A 125 8.71 -32.80 -12.20
CA SER A 125 8.95 -31.42 -11.74
C SER A 125 10.38 -31.36 -11.22
N ALA A 126 11.15 -30.39 -11.67
CA ALA A 126 12.49 -30.15 -11.18
C ALA A 126 12.59 -28.69 -10.77
N THR A 127 12.83 -28.45 -9.49
CA THR A 127 13.12 -27.11 -8.98
C THR A 127 14.63 -26.97 -8.88
N TYR A 128 15.16 -25.95 -9.53
CA TYR A 128 16.57 -25.61 -9.45
C TYR A 128 16.71 -24.34 -8.63
N GLU A 129 17.46 -24.48 -7.55
CA GLU A 129 17.87 -23.36 -6.72
C GLU A 129 19.17 -22.84 -7.31
N ALA A 130 19.21 -21.55 -7.60
CA ALA A 130 20.38 -20.91 -8.16
C ALA A 130 20.72 -19.63 -7.43
N ILE A 131 22.01 -19.35 -7.40
CA ILE A 131 22.52 -18.03 -7.17
C ILE A 131 22.86 -17.44 -8.53
N GLY A 132 22.06 -16.47 -8.93
CA GLY A 132 22.31 -15.59 -10.05
C GLY A 132 23.47 -14.63 -9.77
N PRO A 133 23.86 -13.85 -10.78
CA PRO A 133 24.92 -12.86 -10.65
C PRO A 133 24.66 -11.89 -9.49
N GLY A 134 25.73 -11.51 -8.80
CA GLY A 134 25.68 -10.67 -7.60
C GLY A 134 25.00 -11.33 -6.39
N GLN A 135 24.90 -12.66 -6.36
CA GLN A 135 24.39 -13.42 -5.21
C GLN A 135 22.86 -13.43 -5.05
N VAL A 136 22.12 -13.17 -6.13
CA VAL A 136 20.64 -13.22 -6.14
C VAL A 136 20.13 -14.65 -6.05
N GLY A 137 19.28 -14.94 -5.06
CA GLY A 137 18.57 -16.22 -5.02
C GLY A 137 17.51 -16.33 -6.10
N LEU A 138 17.49 -17.45 -6.82
CA LEU A 138 16.52 -17.79 -7.86
C LEU A 138 15.92 -19.16 -7.57
N ILE A 139 14.59 -19.25 -7.65
CA ILE A 139 13.87 -20.52 -7.72
C ILE A 139 13.40 -20.70 -9.16
N ILE A 140 13.98 -21.68 -9.84
CA ILE A 140 13.70 -21.99 -11.25
C ILE A 140 12.91 -23.29 -11.27
N GLU A 141 11.59 -23.21 -11.45
CA GLU A 141 10.74 -24.38 -11.59
C GLU A 141 10.66 -24.82 -13.05
N CYS A 142 11.04 -26.07 -13.31
CA CYS A 142 11.02 -26.69 -14.62
C CYS A 142 10.12 -27.93 -14.66
N LEU A 143 9.50 -28.14 -15.81
CA LEU A 143 8.78 -29.37 -16.14
C LEU A 143 9.55 -30.13 -17.21
N THR A 144 10.07 -31.32 -16.89
CA THR A 144 11.03 -32.01 -17.77
C THR A 144 10.81 -33.51 -17.85
N ASP A 145 10.78 -34.06 -19.06
CA ASP A 145 10.83 -35.51 -19.35
C ASP A 145 12.24 -36.11 -19.14
N ASN A 146 13.26 -35.27 -19.02
CA ASN A 146 14.64 -35.69 -18.84
C ASN A 146 15.36 -34.70 -17.92
N SER A 147 15.32 -35.00 -16.62
CA SER A 147 15.96 -34.20 -15.57
C SER A 147 17.44 -33.98 -15.80
N THR A 148 18.15 -34.93 -16.41
CA THR A 148 19.58 -34.78 -16.74
C THR A 148 19.79 -33.76 -17.87
N ARG A 149 18.96 -33.80 -18.92
CA ARG A 149 19.00 -32.84 -20.04
C ARG A 149 18.61 -31.44 -19.57
N THR A 150 17.52 -31.30 -18.81
CA THR A 150 17.07 -30.00 -18.31
C THR A 150 18.03 -29.46 -17.25
N ALA A 151 18.56 -30.29 -16.35
CA ALA A 151 19.62 -29.83 -15.43
C ALA A 151 20.88 -29.41 -16.17
N LYS A 152 21.24 -30.10 -17.26
CA LYS A 152 22.34 -29.68 -18.14
C LYS A 152 22.02 -28.35 -18.81
N LYS A 153 20.81 -28.16 -19.34
CA LYS A 153 20.40 -26.92 -20.02
C LYS A 153 20.27 -25.75 -19.06
N VAL A 154 19.68 -25.93 -17.88
CA VAL A 154 19.65 -24.94 -16.80
C VAL A 154 21.07 -24.62 -16.34
N ARG A 155 21.96 -25.61 -16.20
CA ARG A 155 23.38 -25.35 -15.91
C ARG A 155 24.09 -24.61 -17.04
N GLU A 156 23.81 -24.93 -18.29
CA GLU A 156 24.36 -24.23 -19.46
C GLU A 156 23.89 -22.76 -19.43
N ILE A 157 22.58 -22.51 -19.33
CA ILE A 157 22.00 -21.15 -19.22
C ILE A 157 22.58 -20.40 -18.01
N LEU A 158 22.67 -21.03 -16.84
CA LEU A 158 23.28 -20.41 -15.67
C LEU A 158 24.77 -20.10 -15.89
N SER A 159 25.53 -21.03 -16.45
CA SER A 159 26.98 -20.87 -16.66
C SER A 159 27.29 -19.81 -17.72
N ASP A 160 26.49 -19.75 -18.78
CA ASP A 160 26.59 -18.76 -19.86
C ASP A 160 26.32 -17.34 -19.35
N ASN A 161 25.62 -17.22 -18.22
CA ASN A 161 25.21 -15.95 -17.60
C ASN A 161 25.79 -15.72 -16.19
N ASN A 162 26.99 -16.24 -15.89
CA ASN A 162 27.70 -16.03 -14.60
C ASN A 162 26.90 -16.43 -13.34
N ALA A 163 25.98 -17.37 -13.47
CA ALA A 163 25.18 -17.91 -12.39
C ALA A 163 25.55 -19.36 -12.09
N ARG A 164 25.12 -19.84 -10.93
CA ARG A 164 25.35 -21.24 -10.54
C ARG A 164 24.20 -21.78 -9.72
N LEU A 165 24.04 -23.09 -9.75
CA LEU A 165 23.15 -23.77 -8.81
C LEU A 165 23.66 -23.58 -7.38
N ALA A 166 22.77 -23.18 -6.46
CA ALA A 166 23.07 -23.05 -5.04
C ALA A 166 21.78 -23.06 -4.22
N PRO A 167 21.79 -23.59 -2.98
CA PRO A 167 20.59 -23.66 -2.17
C PRO A 167 20.15 -22.27 -1.70
N VAL A 168 18.94 -21.85 -2.08
CA VAL A 168 18.36 -20.53 -1.78
C VAL A 168 16.89 -20.59 -1.38
N ALA A 169 16.28 -21.78 -1.34
CA ALA A 169 14.86 -21.97 -1.00
C ALA A 169 14.48 -21.41 0.37
N TYR A 170 15.42 -21.32 1.32
CA TYR A 170 15.19 -20.70 2.63
C TYR A 170 14.88 -19.19 2.56
N LEU A 171 15.18 -18.53 1.43
CA LEU A 171 14.87 -17.13 1.16
C LEU A 171 13.44 -16.93 0.60
N PHE A 172 12.68 -18.01 0.39
CA PHE A 172 11.36 -17.97 -0.22
C PHE A 172 10.34 -18.77 0.58
N SER A 173 9.14 -18.23 0.69
CA SER A 173 7.94 -18.91 1.16
C SER A 173 7.15 -19.40 -0.04
N ARG A 174 6.80 -20.68 -0.05
CA ARG A 174 5.92 -21.25 -1.09
C ARG A 174 4.48 -21.02 -0.68
N CYS A 175 3.64 -20.52 -1.59
CA CYS A 175 2.20 -20.31 -1.40
C CYS A 175 1.40 -20.86 -2.59
N GLY A 176 0.08 -20.96 -2.45
CA GLY A 176 -0.87 -21.16 -3.54
C GLY A 176 -1.49 -19.83 -3.96
N GLN A 177 -1.77 -19.67 -5.26
CA GLN A 177 -2.47 -18.51 -5.82
C GLN A 177 -3.62 -18.95 -6.73
N ILE A 178 -4.78 -18.31 -6.59
CA ILE A 178 -5.96 -18.53 -7.41
C ILE A 178 -6.44 -17.21 -7.98
N ARG A 179 -6.49 -17.10 -9.31
CA ARG A 179 -7.14 -15.99 -10.00
C ARG A 179 -8.48 -16.44 -10.53
N LEU A 180 -9.55 -15.69 -10.25
CA LEU A 180 -10.91 -16.05 -10.68
C LEU A 180 -11.77 -14.84 -11.01
N THR A 181 -12.81 -15.05 -11.80
CA THR A 181 -13.95 -14.12 -11.95
C THR A 181 -15.14 -14.63 -11.15
N PRO A 182 -15.78 -13.80 -10.30
CA PRO A 182 -16.95 -14.18 -9.52
C PRO A 182 -18.11 -14.67 -10.41
N ALA A 183 -19.01 -15.49 -9.87
CA ALA A 183 -20.19 -15.93 -10.59
C ALA A 183 -21.29 -14.86 -10.55
N ASP A 184 -22.13 -14.79 -11.57
CA ASP A 184 -23.21 -13.80 -11.63
C ASP A 184 -24.09 -13.87 -10.38
N GLY A 185 -24.27 -12.73 -9.71
CA GLY A 185 -25.05 -12.61 -8.47
C GLY A 185 -24.32 -12.98 -7.18
N THR A 186 -23.05 -13.44 -7.24
CA THR A 186 -22.20 -13.55 -6.05
C THR A 186 -21.66 -12.17 -5.69
N SER A 187 -21.95 -11.67 -4.49
CA SER A 187 -21.33 -10.43 -4.02
C SER A 187 -19.85 -10.67 -3.70
N TYR A 188 -19.06 -9.60 -3.77
CA TYR A 188 -17.65 -9.68 -3.38
C TYR A 188 -17.47 -10.11 -1.92
N GLU A 189 -18.37 -9.65 -1.04
CA GLU A 189 -18.41 -10.04 0.37
C GLU A 189 -18.62 -11.56 0.53
N GLU A 190 -19.54 -12.16 -0.24
CA GLU A 190 -19.77 -13.61 -0.22
C GLU A 190 -18.53 -14.40 -0.72
N LEU A 191 -17.86 -13.88 -1.74
CA LEU A 191 -16.63 -14.49 -2.27
C LEU A 191 -15.46 -14.37 -1.30
N TRP A 192 -15.32 -13.21 -0.64
CA TRP A 192 -14.29 -12.94 0.35
C TRP A 192 -14.46 -13.86 1.56
N ASP A 193 -15.68 -13.94 2.11
CA ASP A 193 -16.00 -14.83 3.22
C ASP A 193 -15.70 -16.28 2.86
N LEU A 194 -16.12 -16.72 1.67
CA LEU A 194 -15.85 -18.08 1.18
C LEU A 194 -14.35 -18.38 1.03
N ALA A 195 -13.56 -17.42 0.54
CA ALA A 195 -12.13 -17.56 0.35
C ALA A 195 -11.36 -17.56 1.69
N VAL A 196 -11.75 -16.69 2.64
CA VAL A 196 -11.19 -16.65 3.99
C VAL A 196 -11.52 -17.92 4.77
N ASP A 197 -12.77 -18.39 4.73
CA ASP A 197 -13.20 -19.67 5.34
C ASP A 197 -12.49 -20.89 4.75
N ALA A 198 -11.89 -20.72 3.58
CA ALA A 198 -11.12 -21.71 2.87
C ALA A 198 -9.60 -21.56 3.06
N GLY A 199 -9.16 -20.59 3.87
CA GLY A 199 -7.77 -20.40 4.26
C GLY A 199 -6.96 -19.50 3.32
N ALA A 200 -7.60 -18.53 2.67
CA ALA A 200 -6.89 -17.45 2.00
C ALA A 200 -6.08 -16.60 2.99
N GLU A 201 -4.81 -16.34 2.67
CA GLU A 201 -3.90 -15.44 3.39
C GLU A 201 -3.96 -14.01 2.86
N ASP A 202 -4.24 -13.86 1.57
CA ASP A 202 -4.37 -12.57 0.90
C ASP A 202 -5.42 -12.67 -0.22
N ILE A 203 -6.19 -11.61 -0.44
CA ILE A 203 -7.22 -11.55 -1.49
C ILE A 203 -7.17 -10.14 -2.07
N THR A 204 -6.98 -10.06 -3.39
CA THR A 204 -6.81 -8.82 -4.15
C THR A 204 -7.85 -8.75 -5.26
N GLU A 205 -8.65 -7.68 -5.31
CA GLU A 205 -9.58 -7.41 -6.41
C GLU A 205 -8.85 -6.89 -7.64
N ILE A 206 -9.39 -7.23 -8.81
CA ILE A 206 -8.88 -6.86 -10.12
C ILE A 206 -10.09 -6.48 -10.95
N GLU A 207 -10.31 -5.20 -11.21
CA GLU A 207 -11.53 -4.72 -11.87
C GLU A 207 -11.64 -5.21 -13.32
N ALA A 208 -12.85 -5.15 -13.89
CA ALA A 208 -13.13 -5.68 -15.23
C ALA A 208 -12.30 -5.04 -16.37
N ASP A 209 -11.84 -3.80 -16.18
CA ASP A 209 -10.96 -3.06 -17.07
C ASP A 209 -9.46 -3.33 -16.83
N GLU A 210 -9.12 -3.94 -15.70
CA GLU A 210 -7.78 -4.43 -15.33
C GLU A 210 -7.61 -5.94 -15.64
N SER A 211 -8.71 -6.63 -15.87
CA SER A 211 -8.81 -8.04 -16.24
C SER A 211 -8.48 -8.29 -17.72
N GLU A 212 -7.66 -9.32 -18.00
CA GLU A 212 -7.43 -9.82 -19.37
C GLU A 212 -8.70 -10.46 -19.99
N PHE A 213 -9.71 -10.74 -19.17
CA PHE A 213 -10.95 -11.42 -19.52
C PHE A 213 -12.16 -10.47 -19.63
N GLY A 214 -11.97 -9.18 -19.35
CA GLY A 214 -12.99 -8.14 -19.50
C GLY A 214 -14.11 -8.20 -18.46
N SER A 215 -13.83 -8.82 -17.30
CA SER A 215 -14.78 -9.04 -16.20
C SER A 215 -14.05 -8.93 -14.87
N ALA A 216 -14.71 -8.44 -13.82
CA ALA A 216 -14.09 -8.32 -12.51
C ALA A 216 -13.48 -9.67 -12.07
N GLU A 217 -12.31 -9.61 -11.47
CA GLU A 217 -11.46 -10.71 -11.08
C GLU A 217 -11.00 -10.55 -9.64
N VAL A 218 -10.53 -11.64 -9.05
CA VAL A 218 -9.96 -11.70 -7.71
C VAL A 218 -8.75 -12.62 -7.75
N LEU A 219 -7.63 -12.18 -7.18
CA LEU A 219 -6.42 -12.97 -6.93
C LEU A 219 -6.36 -13.32 -5.44
N ILE A 220 -6.31 -14.61 -5.12
CA ILE A 220 -6.33 -15.13 -3.76
C ILE A 220 -5.04 -15.89 -3.50
N THR A 221 -4.26 -15.49 -2.50
CA THR A 221 -3.09 -16.22 -2.00
C THR A 221 -3.49 -17.07 -0.79
N THR A 222 -2.92 -18.27 -0.66
CA THR A 222 -3.26 -19.26 0.38
C THR A 222 -2.04 -20.13 0.70
N PRO A 223 -1.98 -20.84 1.84
CA PRO A 223 -0.95 -21.85 2.06
C PRO A 223 -0.96 -22.93 0.94
N PRO A 224 0.19 -23.48 0.52
CA PRO A 224 0.27 -24.46 -0.56
C PRO A 224 -0.65 -25.68 -0.38
N ASN A 225 -0.80 -26.14 0.87
CA ASN A 225 -1.60 -27.30 1.22
C ASN A 225 -3.11 -27.04 1.19
N LEU A 226 -3.54 -25.78 1.13
CA LEU A 226 -4.95 -25.40 1.05
C LEU A 226 -5.40 -25.05 -0.38
N LEU A 227 -4.47 -24.92 -1.33
CA LEU A 227 -4.75 -24.52 -2.72
C LEU A 227 -5.86 -25.33 -3.39
N THR A 228 -5.82 -26.67 -3.30
CA THR A 228 -6.81 -27.54 -3.94
C THR A 228 -8.17 -27.51 -3.24
N THR A 229 -8.17 -27.42 -1.91
CA THR A 229 -9.37 -27.26 -1.09
C THR A 229 -10.06 -25.93 -1.39
N LEU A 230 -9.30 -24.86 -1.46
CA LEU A 230 -9.76 -23.52 -1.80
C LEU A 230 -10.31 -23.49 -3.24
N ALA A 231 -9.57 -24.04 -4.21
CA ALA A 231 -10.03 -24.12 -5.60
C ALA A 231 -11.34 -24.92 -5.74
N SER A 232 -11.53 -25.96 -4.94
CA SER A 232 -12.78 -26.74 -4.93
C SER A 232 -13.96 -25.97 -4.36
N LYS A 233 -13.75 -25.23 -3.26
CA LYS A 233 -14.79 -24.36 -2.67
C LYS A 233 -15.17 -23.20 -3.60
N LEU A 234 -14.20 -22.70 -4.37
CA LEU A 234 -14.38 -21.61 -5.33
C LEU A 234 -14.80 -22.09 -6.73
N SER A 235 -15.03 -23.38 -6.92
CA SER A 235 -15.35 -23.97 -8.23
C SER A 235 -16.66 -23.50 -8.86
N LYS A 236 -17.56 -22.91 -8.05
CA LYS A 236 -18.76 -22.22 -8.54
C LYS A 236 -18.42 -20.95 -9.33
N HIS A 237 -17.21 -20.42 -9.16
CA HIS A 237 -16.68 -19.24 -9.85
C HIS A 237 -15.84 -19.63 -11.06
N THR A 238 -15.58 -18.64 -11.91
CA THR A 238 -14.80 -18.84 -13.12
C THR A 238 -13.30 -18.73 -12.79
N LEU A 239 -12.66 -19.86 -12.48
CA LEU A 239 -11.22 -19.89 -12.21
C LEU A 239 -10.39 -19.70 -13.49
N HIS A 240 -9.44 -18.77 -13.47
CA HIS A 240 -8.54 -18.45 -14.58
C HIS A 240 -7.14 -19.03 -14.38
N SER A 241 -6.63 -19.03 -13.15
CA SER A 241 -5.41 -19.74 -12.76
C SER A 241 -5.53 -20.30 -11.35
N VAL A 242 -4.86 -21.43 -11.11
CA VAL A 242 -4.71 -22.09 -9.80
C VAL A 242 -3.31 -22.68 -9.79
N GLU A 243 -2.38 -22.05 -9.07
CA GLU A 243 -0.95 -22.38 -9.16
C GLU A 243 -0.24 -22.27 -7.81
N LEU A 244 0.93 -22.90 -7.72
CA LEU A 244 1.86 -22.72 -6.60
C LEU A 244 2.89 -21.66 -7.00
N ALA A 245 3.27 -20.78 -6.07
CA ALA A 245 4.23 -19.69 -6.29
C ALA A 245 5.24 -19.60 -5.14
N TYR A 246 6.38 -18.97 -5.37
CA TYR A 246 7.42 -18.68 -4.36
C TYR A 246 7.54 -17.17 -4.14
N ILE A 247 7.42 -16.71 -2.89
CA ILE A 247 7.45 -15.30 -2.47
C ILE A 247 8.60 -15.10 -1.47
N PRO A 248 9.50 -14.11 -1.63
CA PRO A 248 10.64 -13.92 -0.72
C PRO A 248 10.26 -13.71 0.77
N THR A 249 11.05 -14.24 1.71
CA THR A 249 10.80 -14.18 3.16
C THR A 249 11.41 -12.97 3.87
N GLU A 250 12.61 -12.52 3.48
CA GLU A 250 13.32 -11.35 4.05
C GLU A 250 14.21 -10.69 2.97
N ALA A 251 14.54 -9.40 3.11
CA ALA A 251 15.33 -8.65 2.13
C ALA A 251 16.83 -8.64 2.45
N SER A 252 17.66 -8.96 1.46
CA SER A 252 19.14 -8.92 1.55
C SER A 252 19.69 -7.52 1.27
N GLU A 253 20.75 -7.13 1.98
CA GLU A 253 21.34 -5.78 2.04
C GLU A 253 22.52 -5.52 1.08
N SER A 254 22.85 -6.46 0.19
CA SER A 254 24.04 -6.35 -0.68
C SER A 254 23.73 -5.83 -2.09
N GLU A 255 24.37 -4.74 -2.49
CA GLU A 255 24.30 -4.17 -3.84
C GLU A 255 24.96 -5.10 -4.89
N LEU A 256 24.30 -5.27 -6.05
CA LEU A 256 24.86 -6.00 -7.20
C LEU A 256 25.73 -5.06 -8.04
N SER A 257 26.85 -5.55 -8.57
CA SER A 257 27.67 -4.77 -9.49
C SER A 257 26.98 -4.60 -10.86
N GLU A 258 27.27 -3.52 -11.61
CA GLU A 258 26.69 -3.32 -12.96
C GLU A 258 26.94 -4.50 -13.95
N PRO A 259 28.09 -5.20 -13.91
CA PRO A 259 28.29 -6.45 -14.67
C PRO A 259 27.36 -7.58 -14.23
N ASP A 260 27.11 -7.73 -12.93
CA ASP A 260 26.25 -8.78 -12.39
C ASP A 260 24.79 -8.56 -12.82
N GLN A 261 24.28 -7.34 -12.68
CA GLN A 261 22.90 -7.03 -13.02
C GLN A 261 22.54 -7.32 -14.49
N ARG A 262 23.43 -6.96 -15.42
CA ARG A 262 23.26 -7.29 -16.84
C ARG A 262 23.25 -8.79 -17.09
N SER A 263 24.14 -9.51 -16.42
CA SER A 263 24.23 -10.97 -16.54
C SER A 263 22.96 -11.63 -15.97
N LEU A 264 22.35 -11.05 -14.92
CA LEU A 264 21.11 -11.55 -14.33
C LEU A 264 19.89 -11.34 -15.26
N GLU A 265 19.82 -10.21 -15.97
CA GLU A 265 18.76 -9.94 -16.94
C GLU A 265 18.83 -10.88 -18.15
N GLU A 266 20.02 -11.07 -18.72
CA GLU A 266 20.27 -12.03 -19.80
C GLU A 266 19.93 -13.47 -19.35
N LEU A 267 20.30 -13.82 -18.11
CA LEU A 267 19.91 -15.09 -17.49
C LEU A 267 18.39 -15.28 -17.43
N MET A 268 17.65 -14.27 -16.97
CA MET A 268 16.20 -14.36 -16.83
C MET A 268 15.51 -14.48 -18.19
N GLU A 269 15.93 -13.71 -19.19
CA GLU A 269 15.37 -13.81 -20.56
C GLU A 269 15.65 -15.19 -21.17
N GLU A 270 16.86 -15.74 -21.00
CA GLU A 270 17.21 -17.06 -21.55
C GLU A 270 16.50 -18.20 -20.80
N LEU A 271 16.30 -18.06 -19.49
CA LEU A 271 15.43 -18.95 -18.72
C LEU A 271 13.98 -18.86 -19.24
N GLU A 272 13.44 -17.66 -19.46
CA GLU A 272 12.06 -17.44 -19.94
C GLU A 272 11.80 -17.91 -21.38
N ASP A 273 12.77 -17.77 -22.28
CA ASP A 273 12.70 -18.26 -23.66
C ASP A 273 12.99 -19.76 -23.75
N SER A 274 13.58 -20.34 -22.70
CA SER A 274 13.60 -21.78 -22.54
C SER A 274 12.16 -22.27 -22.47
N GLN A 275 11.87 -23.34 -23.22
CA GLN A 275 10.60 -24.03 -23.08
C GLN A 275 10.41 -24.60 -21.67
N ASP A 276 11.38 -24.48 -20.75
CA ASP A 276 11.34 -25.14 -19.45
C ASP A 276 11.12 -24.18 -18.20
N VAL A 277 10.74 -22.86 -18.26
CA VAL A 277 10.66 -21.88 -17.07
C VAL A 277 9.48 -20.81 -17.06
N ALA A 278 9.06 -20.18 -15.91
CA ALA A 278 7.94 -19.19 -15.68
C ALA A 278 8.22 -17.87 -14.78
N TYR A 279 7.40 -16.76 -14.82
CA TYR A 279 7.65 -15.22 -14.71
C TYR A 279 7.34 -14.31 -13.42
N SER A 280 7.73 -12.97 -13.38
CA SER A 280 7.44 -11.85 -12.37
C SER A 280 7.26 -10.36 -12.91
N ASN A 281 6.58 -9.41 -12.16
CA ASN A 281 6.09 -8.05 -12.57
C ASN A 281 6.54 -6.78 -11.75
N THR A 282 7.52 -6.86 -10.85
CA THR A 282 7.96 -5.72 -9.98
C THR A 282 9.44 -5.37 -10.21
N TYR A 283 9.77 -4.08 -10.21
CA TYR A 283 11.12 -3.57 -10.45
C TYR A 283 11.63 -2.75 -9.25
N PHE A 284 12.89 -2.96 -8.87
CA PHE A 284 13.56 -2.22 -7.80
C PHE A 284 14.80 -1.51 -8.36
N VAL A 285 14.98 -0.23 -8.02
CA VAL A 285 16.07 0.64 -8.45
C VAL A 285 16.92 0.95 -7.21
N TYR A 286 18.09 0.33 -7.14
CA TYR A 286 19.04 0.52 -6.05
C TYR A 286 19.57 1.97 -6.00
N ALA A 287 20.13 2.35 -4.86
CA ALA A 287 20.78 3.63 -4.65
C ALA A 287 21.78 3.93 -5.77
N GLY A 288 21.83 5.17 -6.22
CA GLY A 288 22.72 5.58 -7.31
C GLY A 288 22.14 6.66 -8.21
N SER A 289 22.98 7.15 -9.12
CA SER A 289 22.59 8.16 -10.11
C SER A 289 22.69 7.60 -11.53
N TYR A 290 21.54 7.47 -12.19
CA TYR A 290 21.34 6.87 -13.49
C TYR A 290 21.16 7.97 -14.54
N LYS A 291 22.18 8.20 -15.38
CA LYS A 291 22.17 9.26 -16.40
C LYS A 291 21.54 8.79 -17.70
N GLU A 292 20.23 8.90 -17.83
CA GLU A 292 19.48 8.34 -18.95
C GLU A 292 18.06 8.89 -19.10
N GLN A 293 17.42 8.58 -20.24
CA GLN A 293 15.98 8.75 -20.42
C GLN A 293 15.28 7.40 -20.41
N VAL A 294 14.23 7.27 -19.62
CA VAL A 294 13.47 6.04 -19.46
C VAL A 294 12.09 6.19 -20.08
N VAL A 295 11.63 5.17 -20.81
CA VAL A 295 10.27 5.11 -21.36
C VAL A 295 9.58 3.87 -20.81
N ILE A 296 8.52 4.05 -20.03
CA ILE A 296 7.67 3.01 -19.48
C ILE A 296 6.45 2.85 -20.40
N ASN A 297 6.37 1.73 -21.11
CA ASN A 297 5.21 1.40 -21.95
C ASN A 297 4.52 0.07 -21.58
N ARG A 298 4.88 -0.50 -20.43
CA ARG A 298 4.22 -1.66 -19.83
C ARG A 298 3.24 -1.20 -18.75
N ALA A 299 2.02 -1.70 -18.80
CA ALA A 299 0.99 -1.39 -17.81
C ALA A 299 1.25 -2.14 -16.49
N ASN A 300 0.67 -1.63 -15.40
CA ASN A 300 0.61 -2.30 -14.09
C ASN A 300 1.97 -2.65 -13.46
N ILE A 301 3.05 -1.99 -13.87
CA ILE A 301 4.35 -2.19 -13.24
C ILE A 301 4.50 -1.31 -11.99
N LYS A 302 5.23 -1.85 -11.01
CA LYS A 302 5.66 -1.11 -9.83
C LYS A 302 7.17 -0.93 -9.88
N ILE A 303 7.63 0.30 -9.68
CA ILE A 303 9.04 0.68 -9.65
C ILE A 303 9.33 1.28 -8.27
N TYR A 304 10.24 0.67 -7.54
CA TYR A 304 10.65 1.12 -6.21
C TYR A 304 12.07 1.64 -6.24
N GLY A 305 12.29 2.90 -5.86
CA GLY A 305 13.61 3.44 -5.58
C GLY A 305 14.05 3.09 -4.15
N GLN A 306 15.33 2.80 -3.97
CA GLN A 306 15.91 2.57 -2.65
C GLN A 306 15.77 3.81 -1.76
N THR A 307 15.36 3.56 -0.51
CA THR A 307 15.22 4.56 0.54
C THR A 307 15.28 3.88 1.90
N SER A 308 15.84 4.57 2.88
CA SER A 308 15.75 4.18 4.30
C SER A 308 14.36 4.46 4.90
N ASN A 309 13.49 5.18 4.20
CA ASN A 309 12.11 5.43 4.63
C ASN A 309 11.17 5.66 3.44
N ALA A 310 10.32 4.66 3.16
CA ALA A 310 9.35 4.70 2.06
C ALA A 310 8.35 5.87 2.16
N MET A 311 8.08 6.36 3.37
CA MET A 311 7.04 7.37 3.61
C MET A 311 7.52 8.82 3.41
N THR A 312 8.76 9.04 2.95
CA THR A 312 9.31 10.38 2.69
C THR A 312 10.19 10.40 1.44
N TYR A 313 10.16 11.52 0.72
CA TYR A 313 11.10 11.78 -0.37
C TYR A 313 12.52 12.09 0.12
N ALA A 314 12.68 12.53 1.37
CA ALA A 314 13.93 13.08 1.86
C ALA A 314 15.09 12.07 1.76
N ASN A 315 14.77 10.80 1.98
CA ASN A 315 15.69 9.67 2.09
C ASN A 315 15.85 8.86 0.79
N ASN A 316 15.31 9.33 -0.33
CA ASN A 316 15.49 8.64 -1.61
C ASN A 316 16.96 8.64 -2.03
N GLU A 317 17.50 7.46 -2.29
CA GLU A 317 18.91 7.23 -2.66
C GLU A 317 19.09 6.94 -4.16
N ALA A 318 18.01 6.58 -4.87
CA ALA A 318 18.00 6.33 -6.30
C ALA A 318 17.59 7.58 -7.10
N THR A 319 18.35 7.93 -8.14
CA THR A 319 18.12 9.11 -8.99
C THR A 319 18.26 8.81 -10.46
N ILE A 320 17.20 8.97 -11.25
CA ILE A 320 17.26 8.98 -12.71
C ILE A 320 17.37 10.43 -13.18
N THR A 321 18.39 10.74 -13.99
CA THR A 321 18.69 12.11 -14.40
C THR A 321 19.08 12.20 -15.86
N ASN A 322 18.72 13.31 -16.49
CA ASN A 322 19.17 13.68 -17.83
C ASN A 322 19.22 15.20 -17.96
N ASN A 323 19.63 15.74 -19.11
CA ASN A 323 19.68 17.18 -19.38
C ASN A 323 19.18 17.54 -20.78
N VAL A 324 18.29 16.75 -21.39
CA VAL A 324 17.80 17.01 -22.74
C VAL A 324 16.64 18.02 -22.70
N PRO A 325 16.72 19.16 -23.44
CA PRO A 325 15.60 20.08 -23.59
C PRO A 325 14.67 19.66 -24.75
N ALA A 326 13.42 20.13 -24.73
CA ALA A 326 12.41 19.87 -25.76
C ALA A 326 12.83 20.35 -27.15
N SER A 327 13.59 21.45 -27.23
CA SER A 327 14.15 21.98 -28.49
C SER A 327 15.11 20.99 -29.17
N SER A 328 15.79 20.14 -28.39
CA SER A 328 16.67 19.08 -28.89
C SER A 328 15.94 17.73 -29.03
N ALA A 329 14.99 17.44 -28.14
CA ALA A 329 14.23 16.19 -28.17
C ALA A 329 13.14 16.14 -29.27
N GLY A 330 12.71 17.31 -29.75
CA GLY A 330 11.65 17.46 -30.75
C GLY A 330 10.24 17.62 -30.18
N SER A 331 10.02 17.32 -28.89
CA SER A 331 8.76 17.60 -28.18
C SER A 331 8.96 17.66 -26.66
N ASN A 332 7.95 18.15 -25.94
CA ASN A 332 7.95 18.17 -24.47
C ASN A 332 7.94 16.75 -23.88
N ASP A 333 7.14 15.83 -24.42
CA ASP A 333 7.16 14.43 -23.98
C ASP A 333 8.53 13.80 -24.22
N ALA A 334 9.12 14.02 -25.40
CA ALA A 334 10.41 13.44 -25.75
C ALA A 334 11.58 13.96 -24.89
N SER A 335 11.46 15.12 -24.25
CA SER A 335 12.49 15.62 -23.32
C SER A 335 12.37 15.08 -21.90
N GLY A 336 11.31 14.31 -21.59
CA GLY A 336 11.13 13.67 -20.29
C GLY A 336 12.31 12.76 -19.92
N THR A 337 12.91 12.98 -18.74
CA THR A 337 13.89 12.03 -18.16
C THR A 337 13.21 10.67 -17.90
N VAL A 338 11.97 10.66 -17.41
CA VAL A 338 11.13 9.47 -17.34
C VAL A 338 9.82 9.77 -18.07
N ARG A 339 9.41 8.87 -18.96
CA ARG A 339 8.19 8.98 -19.77
C ARG A 339 7.29 7.79 -19.51
N VAL A 340 6.09 8.04 -19.02
CA VAL A 340 5.09 7.02 -18.68
C VAL A 340 4.00 7.03 -19.75
N LEU A 341 3.95 5.97 -20.55
CA LEU A 341 3.05 5.82 -21.69
C LEU A 341 1.96 4.75 -21.47
N ALA A 342 1.98 4.04 -20.34
CA ALA A 342 1.05 2.98 -20.00
C ALA A 342 0.36 3.21 -18.64
N THR A 343 -0.82 2.62 -18.47
CA THR A 343 -1.68 2.79 -17.29
C THR A 343 -1.23 1.96 -16.09
N GLY A 344 -1.66 2.33 -14.89
CA GLY A 344 -1.45 1.53 -13.67
C GLY A 344 0.01 1.50 -13.17
N VAL A 345 0.87 2.36 -13.72
CA VAL A 345 2.27 2.47 -13.34
C VAL A 345 2.39 3.17 -11.99
N ARG A 346 3.17 2.56 -11.08
CA ARG A 346 3.43 3.11 -9.74
C ARG A 346 4.93 3.29 -9.53
N ILE A 347 5.34 4.50 -9.17
CA ILE A 347 6.73 4.83 -8.86
C ILE A 347 6.81 5.27 -7.40
N TYR A 348 7.71 4.62 -6.66
CA TYR A 348 7.95 4.86 -5.25
C TYR A 348 9.38 5.34 -5.04
N ASN A 349 9.57 6.35 -4.19
CA ASN A 349 10.86 6.72 -3.59
C ASN A 349 12.03 6.94 -4.57
N LEU A 350 11.72 7.44 -5.76
CA LEU A 350 12.68 7.69 -6.82
C LEU A 350 12.88 9.20 -7.02
N ASN A 351 14.13 9.61 -7.22
CA ASN A 351 14.42 10.96 -7.69
C ASN A 351 14.47 10.96 -9.23
N ILE A 352 13.77 11.89 -9.86
CA ILE A 352 13.70 12.04 -11.31
C ILE A 352 14.05 13.49 -11.62
N ALA A 353 15.13 13.71 -12.36
CA ALA A 353 15.69 15.03 -12.55
C ALA A 353 15.93 15.35 -14.04
N ASN A 354 15.61 16.57 -14.45
CA ASN A 354 16.16 17.14 -15.68
C ASN A 354 17.04 18.36 -15.35
N THR A 355 18.36 18.21 -15.50
CA THR A 355 19.36 19.17 -15.05
C THR A 355 19.75 20.20 -16.11
N TYR A 356 18.93 20.38 -17.17
CA TYR A 356 19.20 21.40 -18.18
C TYR A 356 19.26 22.83 -17.59
N GLY A 357 18.47 23.09 -16.54
CA GLY A 357 18.54 24.32 -15.74
C GLY A 357 17.80 25.51 -16.36
N LYS A 358 18.10 26.72 -15.86
CA LYS A 358 17.48 27.99 -16.27
C LYS A 358 17.90 28.35 -17.71
N PRO A 359 16.98 28.38 -18.70
CA PRO A 359 17.35 28.66 -20.08
C PRO A 359 17.80 30.11 -20.29
N VAL A 360 18.70 30.32 -21.27
CA VAL A 360 18.95 31.64 -21.86
C VAL A 360 17.92 31.94 -22.98
N GLU A 361 17.38 30.92 -23.67
CA GLU A 361 16.20 31.02 -24.58
C GLU A 361 15.41 29.69 -24.70
N LYS A 362 14.07 29.77 -24.76
CA LYS A 362 13.04 28.72 -24.98
C LYS A 362 13.49 27.24 -24.90
N SER A 363 13.54 26.67 -23.70
CA SER A 363 13.88 25.25 -23.56
C SER A 363 13.19 24.62 -22.34
N GLN A 364 11.97 24.15 -22.57
CA GLN A 364 11.25 23.22 -21.69
C GLN A 364 12.11 21.97 -21.46
N ALA A 365 12.20 21.50 -20.22
CA ALA A 365 13.03 20.34 -19.89
C ALA A 365 12.31 19.50 -18.83
N ILE A 366 11.64 18.44 -19.29
CA ILE A 366 10.74 17.66 -18.46
C ILE A 366 11.56 16.63 -17.66
N ALA A 367 11.32 16.54 -16.36
CA ALA A 367 11.82 15.45 -15.53
C ALA A 367 10.92 14.23 -15.68
N LEU A 368 9.62 14.39 -15.44
CA LEU A 368 8.63 13.32 -15.56
C LEU A 368 7.52 13.71 -16.54
N SER A 369 7.32 12.90 -17.58
CA SER A 369 6.18 13.00 -18.49
C SER A 369 5.22 11.84 -18.28
N VAL A 370 3.94 12.14 -18.06
CA VAL A 370 2.89 11.14 -17.84
C VAL A 370 1.79 11.32 -18.87
N GLN A 371 1.66 10.32 -19.73
CA GLN A 371 0.76 10.27 -20.89
C GLN A 371 -0.35 9.20 -20.71
N ALA A 372 -0.55 8.70 -19.49
CA ALA A 372 -1.49 7.62 -19.17
C ALA A 372 -2.16 7.82 -17.79
N GLY A 373 -3.29 7.13 -17.57
CA GLY A 373 -4.08 7.20 -16.35
C GLY A 373 -3.74 6.14 -15.30
N GLN A 374 -4.33 6.30 -14.10
CA GLN A 374 -4.01 5.52 -12.90
C GLN A 374 -2.50 5.51 -12.57
N PHE A 375 -1.85 6.65 -12.77
CA PHE A 375 -0.43 6.80 -12.46
C PHE A 375 -0.22 7.23 -11.01
N GLY A 376 0.58 6.49 -10.26
CA GLY A 376 0.91 6.79 -8.86
C GLY A 376 2.38 7.17 -8.67
N CYS A 377 2.62 8.31 -8.02
CA CYS A 377 3.94 8.81 -7.65
C CYS A 377 3.99 9.03 -6.14
N TYR A 378 4.79 8.22 -5.44
CA TYR A 378 4.75 8.09 -4.00
C TYR A 378 6.13 8.37 -3.41
N GLY A 379 6.25 9.38 -2.55
CA GLY A 379 7.54 9.70 -1.92
C GLY A 379 8.66 10.06 -2.91
N CYS A 380 8.37 10.53 -4.12
CA CYS A 380 9.40 10.78 -5.15
C CYS A 380 9.94 12.22 -5.08
N LYS A 381 11.12 12.48 -5.65
CA LYS A 381 11.59 13.86 -5.94
C LYS A 381 11.58 14.10 -7.43
N LEU A 382 10.90 15.14 -7.89
CA LEU A 382 10.90 15.60 -9.28
C LEU A 382 11.60 16.96 -9.35
N THR A 383 12.75 17.06 -10.02
CA THR A 383 13.54 18.30 -10.05
C THR A 383 13.81 18.78 -11.48
N GLY A 384 13.68 20.09 -11.70
CA GLY A 384 13.83 20.75 -12.99
C GLY A 384 13.77 22.27 -12.84
N TYR A 385 13.54 22.99 -13.95
CA TYR A 385 13.39 24.45 -13.93
C TYR A 385 12.15 24.93 -14.66
N GLN A 386 12.11 24.77 -15.98
CA GLN A 386 10.93 25.02 -16.80
C GLN A 386 10.31 23.68 -17.18
N ASP A 387 9.01 23.53 -16.96
CA ASP A 387 8.21 22.36 -17.36
C ASP A 387 8.64 21.04 -16.67
N THR A 388 8.98 21.07 -15.37
CA THR A 388 9.48 19.88 -14.63
C THR A 388 8.58 18.64 -14.73
N LEU A 389 7.26 18.80 -14.54
CA LEU A 389 6.27 17.73 -14.58
C LEU A 389 5.24 17.99 -15.69
N LEU A 390 5.25 17.13 -16.71
CA LEU A 390 4.23 17.06 -17.74
C LEU A 390 3.15 16.03 -17.35
N ALA A 391 2.12 16.48 -16.64
CA ALA A 391 0.92 15.71 -16.30
C ALA A 391 -0.13 15.83 -17.42
N ASP A 392 0.07 15.10 -18.52
CA ASP A 392 -0.67 15.40 -19.76
C ASP A 392 -2.00 14.66 -19.91
N LYS A 393 -2.09 13.38 -19.53
CA LYS A 393 -3.29 12.56 -19.73
C LYS A 393 -3.62 11.67 -18.55
N GLY A 394 -4.91 11.36 -18.38
CA GLY A 394 -5.42 10.38 -17.42
C GLY A 394 -5.44 10.88 -15.97
N THR A 395 -5.87 10.00 -15.07
CA THR A 395 -5.89 10.25 -13.62
C THR A 395 -4.51 10.01 -13.01
N GLN A 396 -4.02 10.94 -12.18
CA GLN A 396 -2.68 10.86 -11.61
C GLN A 396 -2.64 11.30 -10.15
N PHE A 397 -1.87 10.61 -9.34
CA PHE A 397 -1.73 10.86 -7.91
C PHE A 397 -0.27 11.09 -7.54
N TYR A 398 -0.01 12.15 -6.77
CA TYR A 398 1.31 12.52 -6.26
C TYR A 398 1.25 12.68 -4.75
N GLY A 399 1.68 11.67 -4.01
CA GLY A 399 1.60 11.61 -2.55
C GLY A 399 2.96 11.77 -1.89
N LYS A 400 3.05 12.65 -0.88
CA LYS A 400 4.27 12.85 -0.07
C LYS A 400 5.54 13.05 -0.90
N SER A 401 5.43 13.72 -2.04
CA SER A 401 6.53 13.91 -3.00
C SER A 401 7.11 15.32 -2.92
N TYR A 402 8.27 15.52 -3.51
CA TYR A 402 8.92 16.82 -3.68
C TYR A 402 8.92 17.19 -5.16
N ILE A 403 8.41 18.37 -5.52
CA ILE A 403 8.36 18.84 -6.92
C ILE A 403 9.00 20.22 -6.97
N GLU A 404 10.03 20.38 -7.78
CA GLU A 404 10.81 21.61 -7.87
C GLU A 404 10.82 22.21 -9.28
N GLY A 405 10.68 23.53 -9.35
CA GLY A 405 10.87 24.29 -10.59
C GLY A 405 10.62 25.78 -10.43
N ALA A 406 10.52 26.48 -11.55
CA ALA A 406 10.31 27.91 -11.60
C ALA A 406 9.19 28.33 -12.56
N VAL A 407 9.18 27.82 -13.79
CA VAL A 407 8.25 28.26 -14.84
C VAL A 407 7.40 27.09 -15.30
N ASP A 408 6.08 27.20 -15.14
CA ASP A 408 5.08 26.21 -15.56
C ASP A 408 5.44 24.78 -15.14
N PHE A 409 6.04 24.62 -13.96
CA PHE A 409 6.74 23.37 -13.65
C PHE A 409 5.80 22.20 -13.33
N ILE A 410 4.49 22.44 -13.23
CA ILE A 410 3.43 21.43 -13.29
C ILE A 410 2.44 21.83 -14.39
N PHE A 411 2.39 21.09 -15.50
CA PHE A 411 1.60 21.46 -16.67
C PHE A 411 1.11 20.25 -17.48
N GLY A 412 0.16 20.48 -18.37
CA GLY A 412 -0.45 19.44 -19.22
C GLY A 412 -1.89 19.79 -19.60
N GLN A 413 -2.51 19.01 -20.49
CA GLN A 413 -3.77 19.43 -21.14
C GLN A 413 -5.00 18.62 -20.75
N GLN A 414 -4.84 17.32 -20.49
CA GLN A 414 -5.97 16.36 -20.41
C GLN A 414 -5.95 15.51 -19.13
N ALA A 415 -4.97 15.68 -18.24
CA ALA A 415 -4.92 14.94 -16.99
C ALA A 415 -5.83 15.54 -15.93
N SER A 416 -6.34 14.68 -15.05
CA SER A 416 -6.89 15.09 -13.76
C SER A 416 -5.93 14.61 -12.67
N ILE A 417 -5.40 15.52 -11.86
CA ILE A 417 -4.31 15.22 -10.91
C ILE A 417 -4.63 15.66 -9.49
N TRP A 418 -4.18 14.85 -8.53
CA TRP A 418 -4.24 15.13 -7.10
C TRP A 418 -2.84 15.08 -6.49
N ILE A 419 -2.38 16.21 -5.95
CA ILE A 419 -1.08 16.34 -5.27
C ILE A 419 -1.36 16.54 -3.78
N THR A 420 -0.89 15.65 -2.90
CA THR A 420 -1.16 15.73 -1.46
C THR A 420 0.03 15.40 -0.58
N GLY A 421 0.09 16.06 0.59
CA GLY A 421 1.19 15.92 1.56
C GLY A 421 2.57 16.24 0.97
N SER A 422 2.63 16.95 -0.15
CA SER A 422 3.83 17.13 -0.97
C SER A 422 4.47 18.50 -0.72
N THR A 423 5.74 18.64 -1.06
CA THR A 423 6.45 19.93 -1.05
C THR A 423 6.65 20.40 -2.49
N LEU A 424 6.11 21.57 -2.81
CA LEU A 424 6.32 22.26 -4.08
C LEU A 424 7.36 23.37 -3.82
N ASN A 425 8.59 23.18 -4.29
CA ASN A 425 9.70 24.10 -4.05
C ASN A 425 9.95 24.99 -5.27
N THR A 426 9.87 26.31 -5.09
CA THR A 426 10.15 27.27 -6.16
C THR A 426 11.59 27.75 -6.14
N ILE A 427 12.25 27.80 -7.29
CA ILE A 427 13.69 28.14 -7.39
C ILE A 427 13.98 29.37 -8.25
N GLY A 428 12.97 30.17 -8.57
CA GLY A 428 13.09 31.33 -9.43
C GLY A 428 11.77 32.06 -9.61
N ASN A 429 11.72 33.06 -10.50
CA ASN A 429 10.46 33.71 -10.84
C ASN A 429 9.65 32.86 -11.82
N GLY A 430 8.34 32.85 -11.69
CA GLY A 430 7.47 32.16 -12.66
C GLY A 430 6.13 31.72 -12.09
N TYR A 431 5.73 30.50 -12.43
CA TYR A 431 4.38 29.96 -12.24
C TYR A 431 4.46 28.50 -11.82
N ILE A 432 3.74 28.13 -10.78
CA ILE A 432 3.70 26.75 -10.28
C ILE A 432 2.94 25.85 -11.25
N THR A 433 1.73 26.26 -11.64
CA THR A 433 0.86 25.47 -12.53
C THR A 433 0.57 26.16 -13.86
N ALA A 434 0.46 25.37 -14.93
CA ALA A 434 -0.01 25.80 -16.23
C ALA A 434 -0.98 24.77 -16.84
N SER A 435 -2.22 24.76 -16.33
CA SER A 435 -3.28 23.89 -16.87
C SER A 435 -3.63 24.30 -18.31
N GLY A 436 -3.46 23.36 -19.24
CA GLY A 436 -3.78 23.47 -20.66
C GLY A 436 -5.16 22.93 -21.04
N ARG A 437 -6.05 22.71 -20.06
CA ARG A 437 -7.44 22.30 -20.31
C ARG A 437 -8.13 23.26 -21.29
N SER A 438 -8.62 22.73 -22.41
CA SER A 438 -9.16 23.51 -23.53
C SER A 438 -10.67 23.34 -23.74
N SER A 439 -11.35 22.57 -22.90
CA SER A 439 -12.79 22.27 -23.01
C SER A 439 -13.47 22.25 -21.64
N ALA A 440 -14.80 22.13 -21.63
CA ALA A 440 -15.60 22.04 -20.41
C ALA A 440 -15.59 20.65 -19.73
N ASP A 441 -14.58 19.81 -19.95
CA ASP A 441 -14.43 18.46 -19.36
C ASP A 441 -14.37 18.44 -17.81
N SER A 442 -14.27 17.27 -17.18
CA SER A 442 -14.25 17.14 -15.71
C SER A 442 -12.85 17.13 -15.08
N ASN A 443 -11.78 17.42 -15.82
CA ASN A 443 -10.41 17.33 -15.31
C ASN A 443 -9.99 18.49 -14.40
N TYR A 444 -9.32 18.19 -13.29
CA TYR A 444 -8.82 19.19 -12.34
C TYR A 444 -7.33 19.03 -12.13
N TYR A 445 -6.65 20.14 -11.84
CA TYR A 445 -5.42 20.09 -11.06
C TYR A 445 -5.74 20.48 -9.63
N VAL A 446 -5.43 19.63 -8.65
CA VAL A 446 -5.63 19.95 -7.23
C VAL A 446 -4.35 19.76 -6.44
N ILE A 447 -3.95 20.82 -5.75
CA ILE A 447 -2.90 20.83 -4.73
C ILE A 447 -3.59 20.87 -3.37
N ASP A 448 -3.58 19.75 -2.67
CA ASP A 448 -4.25 19.53 -1.39
C ASP A 448 -3.23 19.35 -0.27
N LYS A 449 -3.42 19.99 0.88
CA LYS A 449 -2.66 19.72 2.12
C LYS A 449 -1.14 19.61 1.91
N SER A 450 -0.61 20.50 1.09
CA SER A 450 0.79 20.49 0.67
C SER A 450 1.50 21.73 1.21
N THR A 451 2.79 21.86 0.93
CA THR A 451 3.59 23.05 1.26
C THR A 451 4.15 23.66 -0.01
N ILE A 452 3.83 24.92 -0.28
CA ILE A 452 4.44 25.74 -1.32
C ILE A 452 5.49 26.62 -0.66
N THR A 453 6.75 26.37 -0.97
CA THR A 453 7.92 27.03 -0.36
C THR A 453 8.94 27.40 -1.43
N GLY A 454 10.02 28.08 -1.04
CA GLY A 454 11.13 28.42 -1.93
C GLY A 454 11.32 29.91 -2.13
N SER A 455 11.77 30.27 -3.32
CA SER A 455 12.28 31.60 -3.69
C SER A 455 11.72 32.10 -5.03
N GLY A 456 11.95 33.39 -5.29
CA GLY A 456 11.51 34.10 -6.50
C GLY A 456 10.05 34.55 -6.44
N LYS A 457 9.70 35.55 -7.25
CA LYS A 457 8.32 36.02 -7.39
C LYS A 457 7.51 34.97 -8.16
N GLN A 458 6.58 34.33 -7.47
CA GLN A 458 5.83 33.19 -7.98
C GLN A 458 4.33 33.44 -8.01
N TYR A 459 3.64 32.77 -8.91
CA TYR A 459 2.19 32.69 -8.95
C TYR A 459 1.78 31.22 -8.82
N LEU A 460 0.63 30.96 -8.19
CA LEU A 460 0.01 29.63 -8.08
C LEU A 460 -0.23 29.01 -9.46
N GLY A 461 -0.46 29.85 -10.47
CA GLY A 461 -0.47 29.41 -11.87
C GLY A 461 -0.87 30.47 -12.87
N ARG A 462 -0.92 30.04 -14.13
CA ARG A 462 -1.45 30.81 -15.27
C ARG A 462 -2.18 29.90 -16.27
N PRO A 463 -3.17 30.41 -17.02
CA PRO A 463 -4.03 29.58 -17.85
C PRO A 463 -3.44 29.35 -19.24
N TRP A 464 -2.77 28.20 -19.46
CA TRP A 464 -2.24 27.87 -20.80
C TRP A 464 -3.35 27.84 -21.87
N ARG A 465 -4.58 27.44 -21.49
CA ARG A 465 -5.78 27.49 -22.34
C ARG A 465 -6.98 28.07 -21.57
N ASN A 466 -8.02 28.50 -22.30
CA ASN A 466 -9.17 29.26 -21.77
C ASN A 466 -10.04 28.51 -20.75
N TYR A 467 -9.89 27.20 -20.61
CA TYR A 467 -10.64 26.37 -19.67
C TYR A 467 -9.74 25.84 -18.54
N ALA A 468 -8.59 26.49 -18.29
CA ALA A 468 -7.69 26.07 -17.23
C ALA A 468 -8.39 25.95 -15.87
N ARG A 469 -8.17 24.83 -15.16
CA ARG A 469 -8.80 24.58 -13.86
C ARG A 469 -7.79 24.06 -12.86
N VAL A 470 -7.55 24.86 -11.82
CA VAL A 470 -6.61 24.57 -10.74
C VAL A 470 -7.23 24.96 -9.40
N ILE A 471 -7.11 24.09 -8.40
CA ILE A 471 -7.53 24.36 -7.03
C ILE A 471 -6.35 24.16 -6.09
N VAL A 472 -6.10 25.12 -5.20
CA VAL A 472 -5.15 25.01 -4.10
C VAL A 472 -5.92 25.03 -2.79
N GLN A 473 -5.84 23.95 -2.02
CA GLN A 473 -6.64 23.80 -0.80
C GLN A 473 -5.87 23.22 0.38
N GLY A 474 -6.20 23.67 1.59
CA GLY A 474 -5.58 23.18 2.84
C GLY A 474 -4.05 23.31 2.87
N THR A 475 -3.47 24.14 2.00
CA THR A 475 -2.04 24.15 1.69
C THR A 475 -1.37 25.35 2.37
N SER A 476 -0.16 25.15 2.90
CA SER A 476 0.66 26.23 3.42
C SER A 476 1.42 26.91 2.27
N ILE A 477 1.22 28.21 2.10
CA ILE A 477 1.72 29.01 0.98
C ILE A 477 2.71 30.05 1.50
N GLY A 478 3.98 29.94 1.06
CA GLY A 478 5.05 30.88 1.40
C GLY A 478 4.80 32.31 0.89
N SER A 479 5.40 33.30 1.56
CA SER A 479 5.23 34.74 1.27
C SER A 479 5.81 35.21 -0.07
N HIS A 480 6.61 34.36 -0.74
CA HIS A 480 7.18 34.63 -2.06
C HIS A 480 6.12 34.51 -3.19
N VAL A 481 4.96 33.89 -2.91
CA VAL A 481 3.81 33.90 -3.82
C VAL A 481 3.19 35.30 -3.86
N ALA A 482 3.06 35.84 -5.06
CA ALA A 482 2.57 37.20 -5.32
C ALA A 482 1.15 37.42 -4.76
N ALA A 483 0.84 38.65 -4.37
CA ALA A 483 -0.46 38.99 -3.76
C ALA A 483 -1.64 38.69 -4.70
N GLU A 484 -1.43 38.85 -6.01
CA GLU A 484 -2.38 38.52 -7.05
C GLU A 484 -2.72 37.02 -7.08
N GLY A 485 -1.83 36.16 -6.58
CA GLY A 485 -1.96 34.71 -6.52
C GLY A 485 -1.83 34.05 -7.89
N TRP A 486 -2.55 34.54 -8.88
CA TRP A 486 -2.67 33.98 -10.22
C TRP A 486 -2.32 35.02 -11.29
N SER A 487 -1.78 34.56 -12.41
CA SER A 487 -1.41 35.45 -13.52
C SER A 487 -2.22 35.14 -14.78
N LYS A 488 -2.37 36.15 -15.63
CA LYS A 488 -2.85 35.97 -17.01
C LYS A 488 -1.79 35.19 -17.80
N TRP A 489 -2.19 34.54 -18.88
CA TRP A 489 -1.24 33.82 -19.72
C TRP A 489 -0.21 34.77 -20.38
N SER A 490 -0.70 35.81 -21.05
CA SER A 490 0.12 36.92 -21.56
C SER A 490 -0.69 38.22 -21.64
N SER A 491 -0.03 39.32 -22.01
CA SER A 491 -0.70 40.60 -22.30
C SER A 491 -1.57 40.54 -23.57
N SER A 492 -1.18 39.74 -24.56
CA SER A 492 -1.90 39.57 -25.83
C SER A 492 -2.98 38.49 -25.81
N ALA A 493 -2.93 37.56 -24.84
CA ALA A 493 -3.90 36.50 -24.66
C ALA A 493 -4.05 36.21 -23.15
N ALA A 494 -5.10 36.75 -22.53
CA ALA A 494 -5.28 36.60 -21.09
C ALA A 494 -5.67 35.16 -20.69
N ASN A 495 -6.49 34.52 -21.52
CA ASN A 495 -7.07 33.18 -21.35
C ASN A 495 -7.90 32.97 -20.07
N THR A 496 -8.65 33.98 -19.62
CA THR A 496 -9.36 33.96 -18.32
C THR A 496 -10.88 33.80 -18.42
N GLU A 497 -11.42 33.45 -19.59
CA GLU A 497 -12.88 33.50 -19.82
C GLU A 497 -13.65 32.35 -19.15
N HIS A 498 -13.10 31.13 -19.15
CA HIS A 498 -13.78 29.93 -18.63
C HIS A 498 -12.96 29.17 -17.58
N ILE A 499 -12.00 29.87 -16.97
CA ILE A 499 -11.09 29.26 -16.01
C ILE A 499 -11.75 29.09 -14.65
N LEU A 500 -11.21 28.16 -13.86
CA LEU A 500 -11.45 28.11 -12.43
C LEU A 500 -10.12 28.02 -11.70
N PHE A 501 -9.71 29.13 -11.11
CA PHE A 501 -8.55 29.21 -10.22
C PHE A 501 -9.03 29.40 -8.79
N GLY A 502 -9.17 28.28 -8.09
CA GLY A 502 -9.79 28.19 -6.78
C GLY A 502 -8.79 28.14 -5.64
N GLU A 503 -9.07 28.83 -4.55
CA GLU A 503 -8.36 28.67 -3.28
C GLU A 503 -9.33 28.38 -2.13
N TYR A 504 -8.98 27.42 -1.27
CA TYR A 504 -9.79 27.04 -0.10
C TYR A 504 -8.95 26.73 1.13
N ASN A 505 -9.21 27.41 2.26
CA ASN A 505 -8.61 27.10 3.57
C ASN A 505 -7.07 26.96 3.56
N ASN A 506 -6.38 27.80 2.79
CA ASN A 506 -4.92 27.84 2.75
C ASN A 506 -4.36 28.68 3.89
N SER A 507 -3.14 28.37 4.32
CA SER A 507 -2.42 29.08 5.40
C SER A 507 -1.08 29.63 4.91
N GLY A 508 -0.38 30.42 5.73
CA GLY A 508 0.94 30.97 5.39
C GLY A 508 0.91 32.36 4.75
N GLY A 509 2.09 32.96 4.59
CA GLY A 509 2.26 34.36 4.19
C GLY A 509 1.70 34.70 2.81
N GLY A 510 1.68 33.74 1.89
CA GLY A 510 1.16 33.88 0.52
C GLY A 510 -0.28 33.42 0.33
N ALA A 511 -0.96 32.94 1.38
CA ALA A 511 -2.37 32.54 1.31
C ALA A 511 -3.31 33.72 0.99
N TRP A 512 -4.57 33.41 0.67
CA TRP A 512 -5.55 34.38 0.18
C TRP A 512 -5.69 35.61 1.10
N LYS A 513 -5.35 36.78 0.57
CA LYS A 513 -5.53 38.11 1.17
C LYS A 513 -6.29 39.02 0.19
N SER A 514 -6.51 40.28 0.56
CA SER A 514 -6.93 41.29 -0.42
C SER A 514 -5.90 41.40 -1.55
N GLY A 515 -6.36 41.68 -2.78
CA GLY A 515 -5.49 41.87 -3.94
C GLY A 515 -5.29 40.66 -4.85
N ARG A 516 -6.02 39.56 -4.65
CA ARG A 516 -6.07 38.45 -5.63
C ARG A 516 -6.57 38.93 -6.99
N ALA A 517 -6.09 38.28 -8.05
CA ALA A 517 -6.54 38.57 -9.41
C ALA A 517 -8.07 38.47 -9.52
N SER A 518 -8.69 39.36 -10.30
CA SER A 518 -10.16 39.46 -10.39
C SER A 518 -10.85 38.21 -10.94
N PHE A 519 -10.11 37.34 -11.61
CA PHE A 519 -10.58 36.05 -12.14
C PHE A 519 -10.27 34.87 -11.22
N ALA A 520 -9.66 35.09 -10.05
CA ALA A 520 -9.47 34.06 -9.04
C ALA A 520 -10.75 33.88 -8.22
N THR A 521 -11.01 32.67 -7.75
CA THR A 521 -12.20 32.31 -7.01
C THR A 521 -11.84 31.88 -5.60
N LYS A 522 -12.38 32.56 -4.59
CA LYS A 522 -12.36 32.07 -3.21
C LYS A 522 -13.49 31.04 -3.06
N LEU A 523 -13.14 29.78 -2.84
CA LEU A 523 -14.12 28.71 -2.75
C LEU A 523 -14.79 28.69 -1.36
N SER A 524 -16.04 28.25 -1.29
CA SER A 524 -16.78 28.02 -0.03
C SER A 524 -16.48 26.65 0.58
N ALA A 525 -16.04 25.68 -0.22
CA ALA A 525 -15.64 24.35 0.19
C ALA A 525 -14.48 23.85 -0.71
N GLY A 526 -13.66 22.94 -0.16
CA GLY A 526 -12.67 22.21 -0.95
C GLY A 526 -13.32 21.16 -1.84
N VAL A 527 -12.60 20.71 -2.85
CA VAL A 527 -13.01 19.56 -3.68
C VAL A 527 -12.48 18.26 -3.10
N SER A 528 -13.22 17.17 -3.28
CA SER A 528 -12.81 15.85 -2.82
C SER A 528 -11.93 15.15 -3.85
N ILE A 529 -11.08 14.22 -3.40
CA ILE A 529 -10.21 13.44 -4.29
C ILE A 529 -11.01 12.59 -5.28
N SER A 530 -12.17 12.06 -4.88
CA SER A 530 -13.05 11.28 -5.78
C SER A 530 -13.71 12.15 -6.84
N THR A 531 -14.04 13.41 -6.54
CA THR A 531 -14.48 14.38 -7.57
C THR A 531 -13.42 14.60 -8.64
N VAL A 532 -12.14 14.51 -8.27
CA VAL A 532 -11.02 14.82 -9.15
C VAL A 532 -10.56 13.59 -9.93
N LEU A 533 -10.40 12.45 -9.28
CA LEU A 533 -9.82 11.24 -9.85
C LEU A 533 -10.86 10.15 -10.17
N GLY A 534 -12.13 10.35 -9.80
CA GLY A 534 -13.14 9.31 -9.85
C GLY A 534 -12.96 8.31 -8.71
N SER A 535 -12.23 7.22 -8.97
CA SER A 535 -11.88 6.22 -7.96
C SER A 535 -10.52 6.50 -7.32
N THR A 536 -10.37 6.13 -6.04
CA THR A 536 -9.10 6.11 -5.32
C THR A 536 -8.56 4.71 -5.07
N SER A 537 -9.23 3.64 -5.54
CA SER A 537 -8.86 2.23 -5.26
C SER A 537 -7.47 1.87 -5.77
N TRP A 538 -7.04 2.45 -6.89
CA TRP A 538 -5.73 2.23 -7.48
C TRP A 538 -4.59 2.96 -6.75
N ILE A 539 -4.92 3.87 -5.81
CA ILE A 539 -3.98 4.68 -5.05
C ILE A 539 -3.52 3.91 -3.81
N ASP A 540 -2.21 3.85 -3.59
CA ASP A 540 -1.65 3.33 -2.35
C ASP A 540 -2.13 4.12 -1.11
N SER A 541 -2.95 3.47 -0.28
CA SER A 541 -3.60 4.08 0.87
C SER A 541 -2.63 4.48 1.99
N ALA A 542 -1.42 3.91 2.03
CA ALA A 542 -0.38 4.31 2.99
C ALA A 542 0.02 5.78 2.81
N TYR A 543 -0.09 6.30 1.59
CA TYR A 543 0.20 7.69 1.26
C TYR A 543 -1.01 8.63 1.49
N LEU A 544 -2.13 8.11 2.03
CA LEU A 544 -3.35 8.88 2.28
C LEU A 544 -3.63 9.26 3.76
N ASN A 545 -3.14 8.59 4.83
CA ASN A 545 -3.54 8.90 6.23
C ASN A 545 -2.57 8.49 7.39
N VAL A 546 -1.25 8.60 7.21
CA VAL A 546 -0.25 8.24 8.26
C VAL A 546 0.41 9.47 8.88
N TYR A 547 0.43 9.55 10.22
CA TYR A 547 1.03 10.63 11.02
C TYR A 547 2.12 10.09 11.95
N PHE A 548 3.20 10.85 12.13
CA PHE A 548 4.30 10.53 13.04
C PHE A 548 4.47 11.64 14.07
N VAL A 549 4.54 11.28 15.34
CA VAL A 549 4.72 12.18 16.49
C VAL A 549 6.14 11.98 17.00
N TYR A 550 6.99 12.99 16.79
CA TYR A 550 8.38 12.97 17.23
C TYR A 550 8.51 12.97 18.76
N ALA A 551 9.69 12.63 19.25
CA ALA A 551 10.01 12.67 20.67
C ALA A 551 9.71 14.06 21.27
N GLY A 552 9.00 14.09 22.40
CA GLY A 552 8.57 15.34 23.01
C GLY A 552 7.34 15.19 23.88
N SER A 553 7.02 16.25 24.62
CA SER A 553 5.81 16.36 25.44
C SER A 553 4.89 17.43 24.85
N TYR A 554 3.70 17.01 24.41
CA TYR A 554 2.69 17.81 23.76
C TYR A 554 1.54 18.04 24.74
N LYS A 555 1.33 19.30 25.17
CA LYS A 555 0.29 19.66 26.15
C LYS A 555 -0.98 20.12 25.44
N GLU A 556 -1.79 19.18 24.99
CA GLU A 556 -2.96 19.47 24.16
C GLU A 556 -4.04 18.37 24.27
N GLN A 557 -5.24 18.67 23.77
CA GLN A 557 -6.26 17.68 23.47
C GLN A 557 -6.31 17.43 21.97
N VAL A 558 -6.36 16.15 21.58
CA VAL A 558 -6.40 15.74 20.17
C VAL A 558 -7.73 15.06 19.89
N VAL A 559 -8.38 15.45 18.78
CA VAL A 559 -9.61 14.81 18.28
C VAL A 559 -9.32 14.17 16.93
N ILE A 560 -9.53 12.86 16.83
CA ILE A 560 -9.37 12.07 15.61
C ILE A 560 -10.77 11.71 15.10
N ASN A 561 -11.24 12.48 14.12
CA ASN A 561 -12.55 12.31 13.49
C ASN A 561 -12.48 11.76 12.05
N ARG A 562 -11.33 11.21 11.65
CA ARG A 562 -11.08 10.64 10.32
C ARG A 562 -10.84 9.14 10.43
N ALA A 563 -11.48 8.37 9.56
CA ALA A 563 -11.31 6.92 9.52
C ALA A 563 -9.91 6.53 8.99
N ASN A 564 -9.46 5.33 9.35
CA ASN A 564 -8.22 4.71 8.84
C ASN A 564 -6.95 5.56 9.08
N VAL A 565 -6.92 6.30 10.18
CA VAL A 565 -5.74 7.09 10.60
C VAL A 565 -4.77 6.18 11.34
N LYS A 566 -3.49 6.21 10.95
CA LYS A 566 -2.40 5.59 11.73
C LYS A 566 -1.51 6.68 12.34
N ILE A 567 -1.28 6.61 13.64
CA ILE A 567 -0.40 7.53 14.38
C ILE A 567 0.74 6.73 15.00
N TYR A 568 1.98 7.13 14.71
CA TYR A 568 3.18 6.52 15.27
C TYR A 568 3.89 7.50 16.19
N GLY A 569 4.04 7.17 17.46
CA GLY A 569 4.93 7.87 18.38
C GLY A 569 6.37 7.40 18.20
N GLN A 570 7.33 8.32 18.29
CA GLN A 570 8.74 7.99 18.24
C GLN A 570 9.12 7.06 19.40
N THR A 571 9.84 5.99 19.09
CA THR A 571 10.33 4.99 20.04
C THR A 571 11.64 4.38 19.52
N SER A 572 12.47 3.85 20.41
CA SER A 572 13.62 3.03 20.03
C SER A 572 13.29 1.53 19.91
N ASN A 573 12.07 1.12 20.27
CA ASN A 573 11.57 -0.24 20.07
C ASN A 573 10.03 -0.22 19.92
N ALA A 574 9.55 -0.63 18.74
CA ALA A 574 8.13 -0.60 18.42
C ALA A 574 7.29 -1.61 19.24
N LEU A 575 7.86 -2.76 19.61
CA LEU A 575 7.11 -3.85 20.26
C LEU A 575 6.99 -3.71 21.78
N THR A 576 7.35 -2.55 22.34
CA THR A 576 7.23 -2.26 23.76
C THR A 576 6.86 -0.81 24.03
N TYR A 577 6.01 -0.60 25.04
CA TYR A 577 5.70 0.73 25.55
C TYR A 577 6.89 1.38 26.29
N ALA A 578 7.86 0.58 26.75
CA ALA A 578 8.91 1.05 27.65
C ALA A 578 9.80 2.15 27.02
N ASN A 579 9.91 2.15 25.69
CA ASN A 579 10.82 2.97 24.91
C ASN A 579 10.15 4.16 24.23
N ASN A 580 8.85 4.39 24.47
CA ASN A 580 8.11 5.52 23.90
C ASN A 580 8.73 6.86 24.32
N GLN A 581 8.96 7.74 23.35
CA GLN A 581 9.62 9.05 23.53
C GLN A 581 8.65 10.22 23.32
N ALA A 582 7.45 9.97 22.81
CA ALA A 582 6.41 10.95 22.57
C ALA A 582 5.28 10.84 23.59
N THR A 583 4.85 11.97 24.15
CA THR A 583 3.77 12.06 25.13
C THR A 583 2.78 13.15 24.78
N ILE A 584 1.50 12.83 24.68
CA ILE A 584 0.39 13.80 24.63
C ILE A 584 -0.25 13.84 26.02
N THR A 585 -0.39 15.04 26.58
CA THR A 585 -0.92 15.20 27.94
C THR A 585 -1.86 16.39 28.07
N ASN A 586 -2.87 16.24 28.93
CA ASN A 586 -3.72 17.33 29.40
C ASN A 586 -3.99 17.16 30.91
N ASN A 587 -4.81 18.06 31.46
CA ASN A 587 -5.16 18.07 32.88
C ASN A 587 -6.62 18.48 33.10
N VAL A 588 -7.53 17.97 32.26
CA VAL A 588 -8.93 18.43 32.22
C VAL A 588 -9.85 17.32 32.76
N PRO A 589 -10.61 17.56 33.84
CA PRO A 589 -11.61 16.62 34.33
C PRO A 589 -12.94 16.77 33.58
N ALA A 590 -13.78 15.74 33.61
CA ALA A 590 -15.10 15.71 33.00
C ALA A 590 -16.03 16.83 33.50
N SER A 591 -15.95 17.18 34.78
CA SER A 591 -16.70 18.30 35.37
C SER A 591 -16.40 19.64 34.71
N SER A 592 -15.15 19.84 34.25
CA SER A 592 -14.74 21.05 33.52
C SER A 592 -14.96 20.92 32.01
N ALA A 593 -14.80 19.72 31.45
CA ALA A 593 -14.97 19.47 30.03
C ALA A 593 -16.44 19.35 29.58
N GLY A 594 -17.36 19.13 30.52
CA GLY A 594 -18.79 18.93 30.29
C GLY A 594 -19.21 17.48 30.01
N SER A 595 -18.26 16.56 29.79
CA SER A 595 -18.52 15.12 29.68
C SER A 595 -17.24 14.29 29.81
N ASN A 596 -17.39 12.99 30.03
CA ASN A 596 -16.27 12.04 30.05
C ASN A 596 -15.50 12.06 28.71
N ASP A 597 -16.20 12.00 27.58
CA ASP A 597 -15.55 12.06 26.26
C ASP A 597 -14.79 13.37 26.06
N ALA A 598 -15.41 14.51 26.39
CA ALA A 598 -14.78 15.82 26.23
C ALA A 598 -13.53 16.00 27.10
N SER A 599 -13.38 15.25 28.20
CA SER A 599 -12.19 15.28 29.06
C SER A 599 -10.99 14.54 28.46
N GLY A 600 -11.22 13.68 27.45
CA GLY A 600 -10.19 12.86 26.82
C GLY A 600 -9.00 13.67 26.33
N THR A 601 -7.78 13.30 26.73
CA THR A 601 -6.55 13.84 26.14
C THR A 601 -6.49 13.53 24.65
N VAL A 602 -6.80 12.29 24.27
CA VAL A 602 -6.99 11.87 22.89
C VAL A 602 -8.39 11.30 22.74
N ARG A 603 -9.15 11.81 21.77
CA ARG A 603 -10.53 11.42 21.47
C ARG A 603 -10.61 10.81 20.08
N VAL A 604 -11.02 9.56 19.99
CA VAL A 604 -11.16 8.81 18.74
C VAL A 604 -12.64 8.69 18.40
N LEU A 605 -13.05 9.37 17.34
CA LEU A 605 -14.45 9.48 16.90
C LEU A 605 -14.75 8.77 15.58
N ALA A 606 -13.76 8.10 14.97
CA ALA A 606 -13.88 7.43 13.67
C ALA A 606 -13.25 6.02 13.68
N THR A 607 -13.69 5.16 12.76
CA THR A 607 -13.31 3.73 12.70
C THR A 607 -11.94 3.50 12.07
N GLY A 608 -11.32 2.35 12.33
CA GLY A 608 -10.05 1.95 11.71
C GLY A 608 -8.83 2.76 12.17
N VAL A 609 -8.94 3.48 13.28
CA VAL A 609 -7.83 4.28 13.83
C VAL A 609 -6.86 3.37 14.56
N SER A 610 -5.55 3.54 14.31
CA SER A 610 -4.48 2.85 15.02
C SER A 610 -3.48 3.84 15.62
N ILE A 611 -3.11 3.63 16.88
CA ILE A 611 -2.07 4.41 17.57
C ILE A 611 -0.97 3.46 18.03
N TYR A 612 0.27 3.80 17.72
CA TYR A 612 1.47 3.04 18.04
C TYR A 612 2.40 3.88 18.92
N ASN A 613 2.96 3.28 19.96
CA ASN A 613 4.13 3.78 20.70
C ASN A 613 4.01 5.22 21.23
N LEU A 614 2.79 5.62 21.61
CA LEU A 614 2.50 6.95 22.12
C LEU A 614 2.13 6.86 23.60
N ASN A 615 2.64 7.80 24.41
CA ASN A 615 2.16 8.00 25.77
C ASN A 615 0.99 9.01 25.75
N ILE A 616 -0.11 8.67 26.39
CA ILE A 616 -1.32 9.50 26.47
C ILE A 616 -1.69 9.62 27.95
N ALA A 617 -1.75 10.85 28.46
CA ALA A 617 -1.89 11.08 29.89
C ALA A 617 -2.88 12.20 30.22
N ASN A 618 -3.81 11.93 31.14
CA ASN A 618 -4.56 12.97 31.82
C ASN A 618 -4.08 13.07 33.27
N THR A 619 -3.49 14.20 33.64
CA THR A 619 -2.76 14.36 34.90
C THR A 619 -3.59 14.87 36.07
N TYR A 620 -4.92 14.93 35.95
CA TYR A 620 -5.80 15.56 36.95
C TYR A 620 -5.66 14.95 38.35
N GLY A 621 -5.39 13.65 38.44
CA GLY A 621 -4.96 12.98 39.67
C GLY A 621 -6.11 12.44 40.55
N LYS A 622 -5.80 12.26 41.84
CA LYS A 622 -6.61 11.53 42.85
C LYS A 622 -8.00 12.16 43.08
N PRO A 623 -9.04 11.39 43.45
CA PRO A 623 -10.41 11.84 43.34
C PRO A 623 -10.74 12.91 44.37
N VAL A 624 -11.23 14.05 43.87
CA VAL A 624 -12.25 14.89 44.52
C VAL A 624 -13.58 14.62 43.82
N ASP A 625 -14.73 15.01 44.39
CA ASP A 625 -16.03 14.79 43.73
C ASP A 625 -15.99 15.30 42.27
N GLN A 626 -16.40 14.44 41.32
CA GLN A 626 -16.39 14.68 39.86
C GLN A 626 -15.01 14.88 39.19
N SER A 627 -14.06 14.00 39.52
CA SER A 627 -12.66 14.02 39.05
C SER A 627 -12.34 13.05 37.90
N GLN A 628 -13.35 12.49 37.22
CA GLN A 628 -13.14 11.64 36.04
C GLN A 628 -12.26 12.37 35.03
N ALA A 629 -11.17 11.74 34.60
CA ALA A 629 -10.17 12.40 33.77
C ALA A 629 -9.61 11.40 32.77
N ILE A 630 -10.17 11.42 31.56
CA ILE A 630 -9.90 10.41 30.55
C ILE A 630 -8.58 10.75 29.84
N ALA A 631 -7.67 9.78 29.75
CA ALA A 631 -6.49 9.86 28.89
C ALA A 631 -6.88 9.56 27.44
N LEU A 632 -7.52 8.41 27.20
CA LEU A 632 -7.95 7.97 25.88
C LEU A 632 -9.46 7.69 25.87
N SER A 633 -10.21 8.42 25.03
CA SER A 633 -11.63 8.20 24.76
C SER A 633 -11.81 7.59 23.37
N VAL A 634 -12.46 6.42 23.29
CA VAL A 634 -12.71 5.72 22.03
C VAL A 634 -14.20 5.52 21.81
N GLN A 635 -14.73 6.20 20.81
CA GLN A 635 -16.16 6.29 20.47
C GLN A 635 -16.49 5.58 19.14
N ALA A 636 -15.58 4.77 18.60
CA ALA A 636 -15.71 4.06 17.33
C ALA A 636 -14.99 2.70 17.33
N GLY A 637 -15.37 1.81 16.39
CA GLY A 637 -14.85 0.45 16.29
C GLY A 637 -13.65 0.26 15.36
N GLN A 638 -13.08 -0.96 15.36
CA GLN A 638 -11.80 -1.29 14.72
C GLN A 638 -10.68 -0.35 15.17
N PHE A 639 -10.60 -0.09 16.49
CA PHE A 639 -9.58 0.76 17.07
C PHE A 639 -8.41 -0.07 17.61
N GLY A 640 -7.19 0.23 17.18
CA GLY A 640 -5.97 -0.44 17.62
C GLY A 640 -5.04 0.46 18.45
N CYS A 641 -4.58 -0.04 19.59
CA CYS A 641 -3.64 0.63 20.49
C CYS A 641 -2.45 -0.30 20.75
N TYR A 642 -1.27 0.06 20.27
CA TYR A 642 -0.13 -0.85 20.13
C TYR A 642 1.11 -0.28 20.82
N GLY A 643 1.59 -0.93 21.88
CA GLY A 643 2.77 -0.44 22.59
C GLY A 643 2.58 0.95 23.22
N CYS A 644 1.36 1.36 23.54
CA CYS A 644 1.08 2.69 24.10
C CYS A 644 1.19 2.70 25.63
N LYS A 645 1.39 3.89 26.22
CA LYS A 645 1.15 4.12 27.65
C LYS A 645 -0.09 4.98 27.85
N LEU A 646 -1.07 4.49 28.59
CA LEU A 646 -2.26 5.23 28.99
C LEU A 646 -2.19 5.46 30.50
N THR A 647 -2.08 6.71 30.94
CA THR A 647 -1.89 7.02 32.37
C THR A 647 -2.92 8.02 32.89
N GLY A 648 -3.51 7.71 34.03
CA GLY A 648 -4.50 8.54 34.72
C GLY A 648 -4.73 8.00 36.14
N TYR A 649 -5.86 8.37 36.75
CA TYR A 649 -6.23 7.88 38.09
C TYR A 649 -7.64 7.31 38.11
N GLN A 650 -8.65 8.17 37.88
CA GLN A 650 -10.04 7.76 37.73
C GLN A 650 -10.42 7.87 36.25
N ASP A 651 -11.02 6.81 35.72
CA ASP A 651 -11.55 6.76 34.35
C ASP A 651 -10.47 6.95 33.24
N THR A 652 -9.27 6.38 33.41
CA THR A 652 -8.14 6.54 32.46
C THR A 652 -8.50 6.22 31.00
N LEU A 653 -9.13 5.07 30.76
CA LEU A 653 -9.49 4.58 29.44
C LEU A 653 -11.01 4.45 29.32
N LEU A 654 -11.61 5.32 28.49
CA LEU A 654 -13.00 5.23 28.07
C LEU A 654 -13.08 4.42 26.77
N ALA A 655 -13.21 3.10 26.90
CA ALA A 655 -13.48 2.16 25.82
C ALA A 655 -14.99 2.13 25.53
N ASN A 656 -15.54 3.16 24.88
CA ASN A 656 -16.99 3.37 24.90
C ASN A 656 -17.76 2.56 23.85
N LYS A 657 -17.30 2.51 22.59
CA LYS A 657 -18.08 1.93 21.48
C LYS A 657 -17.22 1.15 20.48
N GLY A 658 -17.77 0.06 19.95
CA GLY A 658 -17.18 -0.74 18.87
C GLY A 658 -16.10 -1.71 19.33
N THR A 659 -15.46 -2.40 18.39
CA THR A 659 -14.39 -3.36 18.67
C THR A 659 -13.04 -2.65 18.86
N GLN A 660 -12.32 -2.99 19.92
CA GLN A 660 -11.08 -2.29 20.29
C GLN A 660 -10.02 -3.27 20.76
N PHE A 661 -8.76 -3.03 20.38
CA PHE A 661 -7.62 -3.89 20.68
C PHE A 661 -6.51 -3.09 21.35
N TYR A 662 -5.97 -3.63 22.44
CA TYR A 662 -4.88 -3.04 23.21
C TYR A 662 -3.78 -4.09 23.39
N GLY A 663 -2.73 -4.00 22.58
CA GLY A 663 -1.64 -4.97 22.55
C GLY A 663 -0.35 -4.40 23.12
N LYS A 664 0.32 -5.18 23.98
CA LYS A 664 1.63 -4.86 24.59
C LYS A 664 1.71 -3.44 25.14
N SER A 665 0.61 -2.96 25.72
CA SER A 665 0.44 -1.59 26.20
C SER A 665 0.57 -1.52 27.71
N TYR A 666 0.70 -0.32 28.25
CA TYR A 666 0.68 -0.02 29.67
C TYR A 666 -0.55 0.80 29.98
N ILE A 667 -1.40 0.34 30.91
CA ILE A 667 -2.62 1.04 31.32
C ILE A 667 -2.58 1.22 32.83
N GLU A 668 -2.67 2.46 33.29
CA GLU A 668 -2.53 2.82 34.69
C GLU A 668 -3.74 3.58 35.24
N GLY A 669 -4.13 3.23 36.47
CA GLY A 669 -5.14 3.97 37.22
C GLY A 669 -5.45 3.33 38.57
N ALA A 670 -6.54 3.77 39.19
CA ALA A 670 -6.98 3.27 40.49
C ALA A 670 -8.48 2.97 40.53
N VAL A 671 -9.33 3.83 39.97
CA VAL A 671 -10.79 3.74 40.08
C VAL A 671 -11.40 3.68 38.68
N ASP A 672 -12.12 2.60 38.39
CA ASP A 672 -12.87 2.36 37.15
C ASP A 672 -12.05 2.69 35.88
N PHE A 673 -10.74 2.46 35.92
CA PHE A 673 -9.84 3.09 34.95
C PHE A 673 -9.84 2.42 33.58
N ILE A 674 -10.56 1.31 33.41
CA ILE A 674 -10.95 0.72 32.13
C ILE A 674 -12.48 0.57 32.12
N PHE A 675 -13.19 1.44 31.40
CA PHE A 675 -14.65 1.51 31.47
C PHE A 675 -15.29 1.90 30.14
N GLY A 676 -16.61 1.73 30.02
CA GLY A 676 -17.37 2.07 28.81
C GLY A 676 -18.68 1.29 28.68
N MET A 677 -19.52 1.68 27.72
CA MET A 677 -20.91 1.21 27.63
C MET A 677 -21.15 0.11 26.59
N GLU A 678 -20.60 0.27 25.39
CA GLU A 678 -20.99 -0.48 24.18
C GLU A 678 -19.80 -1.14 23.45
N ALA A 679 -18.58 -1.00 23.98
CA ALA A 679 -17.40 -1.59 23.33
C ALA A 679 -17.26 -3.08 23.62
N SER A 680 -16.65 -3.78 22.66
CA SER A 680 -16.03 -5.08 22.90
C SER A 680 -14.52 -4.90 22.79
N ILE A 681 -13.78 -5.23 23.84
CA ILE A 681 -12.34 -4.96 23.93
C ILE A 681 -11.52 -6.21 24.25
N TRP A 682 -10.33 -6.27 23.65
CA TRP A 682 -9.33 -7.27 23.93
C TRP A 682 -8.01 -6.60 24.33
N ILE A 683 -7.53 -6.90 25.53
CA ILE A 683 -6.28 -6.39 26.06
C ILE A 683 -5.32 -7.57 26.20
N THR A 684 -4.19 -7.57 25.49
CA THR A 684 -3.22 -8.69 25.50
C THR A 684 -1.78 -8.24 25.66
N GLY A 685 -0.95 -9.10 26.27
CA GLY A 685 0.47 -8.86 26.48
C GLY A 685 0.79 -7.57 27.25
N SER A 686 -0.20 -7.01 27.94
CA SER A 686 -0.18 -5.65 28.47
C SER A 686 0.09 -5.62 29.97
N THR A 687 0.58 -4.50 30.46
CA THR A 687 0.74 -4.23 31.89
C THR A 687 -0.41 -3.36 32.37
N ILE A 688 -1.21 -3.89 33.28
CA ILE A 688 -2.25 -3.17 34.00
C ILE A 688 -1.69 -2.78 35.36
N ASN A 689 -1.37 -1.49 35.54
CA ASN A 689 -0.71 -0.99 36.75
C ASN A 689 -1.70 -0.25 37.66
N THR A 690 -1.84 -0.69 38.90
CA THR A 690 -2.69 -0.05 39.90
C THR A 690 -1.91 0.90 40.79
N ILE A 691 -2.44 2.10 41.03
CA ILE A 691 -1.75 3.16 41.80
C ILE A 691 -2.50 3.62 43.06
N GLY A 692 -3.55 2.91 43.46
CA GLY A 692 -4.41 3.28 44.58
C GLY A 692 -5.45 2.21 44.87
N ASN A 693 -6.37 2.49 45.79
CA ASN A 693 -7.49 1.60 46.06
C ASN A 693 -8.59 1.79 45.00
N GLY A 694 -9.25 0.71 44.57
CA GLY A 694 -10.40 0.83 43.68
C GLY A 694 -10.67 -0.42 42.85
N TYR A 695 -10.96 -0.20 41.57
CA TYR A 695 -11.50 -1.19 40.64
C TYR A 695 -10.83 -1.03 39.27
N ILE A 696 -10.35 -2.12 38.69
CA ILE A 696 -9.68 -2.08 37.38
C ILE A 696 -10.70 -1.84 36.27
N THR A 697 -11.74 -2.69 36.20
CA THR A 697 -12.75 -2.61 35.16
C THR A 697 -14.12 -2.15 35.67
N ALA A 698 -14.82 -1.38 34.85
CA ALA A 698 -16.21 -0.98 35.09
C ALA A 698 -17.02 -1.08 33.78
N SER A 699 -17.40 -2.31 33.41
CA SER A 699 -18.23 -2.54 32.22
C SER A 699 -19.64 -1.97 32.43
N GLY A 700 -20.02 -1.04 31.56
CA GLY A 700 -21.33 -0.38 31.50
C GLY A 700 -22.31 -1.07 30.55
N ARG A 701 -22.04 -2.33 30.16
CA ARG A 701 -22.91 -3.10 29.27
C ARG A 701 -24.32 -3.23 29.86
N GLN A 702 -25.33 -2.84 29.07
CA GLN A 702 -26.74 -2.74 29.51
C GLN A 702 -27.67 -3.84 28.96
N THR A 703 -27.25 -4.56 27.93
CA THR A 703 -28.10 -5.53 27.23
C THR A 703 -27.37 -6.86 27.06
N GLY A 704 -28.10 -7.89 26.63
CA GLY A 704 -27.59 -9.23 26.33
C GLY A 704 -26.76 -9.38 25.04
N ASP A 705 -26.10 -8.32 24.56
CA ASP A 705 -25.29 -8.34 23.31
C ASP A 705 -24.09 -9.31 23.33
N SER A 706 -23.24 -9.35 22.30
CA SER A 706 -22.05 -10.23 22.27
C SER A 706 -20.74 -9.58 22.74
N ASN A 707 -20.77 -8.35 23.26
CA ASN A 707 -19.57 -7.60 23.65
C ASN A 707 -18.89 -8.12 24.94
N TYR A 708 -17.56 -8.18 24.92
CA TYR A 708 -16.73 -8.62 26.04
C TYR A 708 -15.72 -7.56 26.42
N TYR A 709 -15.37 -7.49 27.69
CA TYR A 709 -14.05 -7.00 28.08
C TYR A 709 -13.20 -8.22 28.38
N VAL A 710 -12.10 -8.42 27.66
CA VAL A 710 -11.15 -9.51 27.92
C VAL A 710 -9.77 -8.94 28.23
N ILE A 711 -9.21 -9.33 29.38
CA ILE A 711 -7.80 -9.13 29.73
C ILE A 711 -7.13 -10.50 29.58
N ASP A 712 -6.35 -10.67 28.53
CA ASP A 712 -5.66 -11.90 28.14
C ASP A 712 -4.16 -11.76 28.34
N LYS A 713 -3.47 -12.82 28.79
CA LYS A 713 -1.99 -12.93 28.78
C LYS A 713 -1.25 -11.67 29.23
N SER A 714 -1.80 -10.99 30.24
CA SER A 714 -1.33 -9.69 30.70
C SER A 714 -0.74 -9.83 32.11
N SER A 715 -0.25 -8.72 32.67
CA SER A 715 0.14 -8.65 34.08
C SER A 715 -0.64 -7.56 34.80
N ILE A 716 -1.31 -7.91 35.89
CA ILE A 716 -1.94 -6.99 36.82
C ILE A 716 -1.00 -6.80 38.02
N THR A 717 -0.39 -5.63 38.09
CA THR A 717 0.64 -5.27 39.08
C THR A 717 0.32 -3.93 39.72
N GLY A 718 1.13 -3.53 40.72
CA GLY A 718 1.02 -2.21 41.33
C GLY A 718 0.68 -2.28 42.81
N THR A 719 -0.06 -1.28 43.28
CA THR A 719 -0.31 -0.97 44.69
C THR A 719 -1.80 -0.75 44.97
N GLY A 720 -2.14 -0.68 46.26
CA GLY A 720 -3.50 -0.43 46.74
C GLY A 720 -4.37 -1.69 46.82
N THR A 721 -5.48 -1.58 47.54
CA THR A 721 -6.49 -2.63 47.65
C THR A 721 -7.38 -2.59 46.41
N GLN A 722 -7.29 -3.63 45.57
CA GLN A 722 -7.88 -3.61 44.24
C GLN A 722 -8.82 -4.78 43.98
N TYR A 723 -9.84 -4.51 43.17
CA TYR A 723 -10.71 -5.50 42.56
C TYR A 723 -10.45 -5.57 41.05
N LEU A 724 -10.62 -6.75 40.46
CA LEU A 724 -10.60 -6.96 39.01
C LEU A 724 -11.68 -6.13 38.30
N GLY A 725 -12.80 -5.87 38.98
CA GLY A 725 -13.80 -4.94 38.50
C GLY A 725 -15.07 -4.89 39.33
N ARG A 726 -16.01 -4.07 38.85
CA ARG A 726 -17.38 -3.95 39.36
C ARG A 726 -18.38 -3.62 38.22
N PRO A 727 -19.67 -3.95 38.37
CA PRO A 727 -20.64 -3.82 37.28
C PRO A 727 -21.27 -2.42 37.25
N TRP A 728 -20.81 -1.54 36.35
CA TRP A 728 -21.44 -0.21 36.21
C TRP A 728 -22.91 -0.31 35.76
N ARG A 729 -23.24 -1.40 35.04
CA ARG A 729 -24.60 -1.77 34.63
C ARG A 729 -24.84 -3.28 34.79
N SER A 730 -26.11 -3.69 34.81
CA SER A 730 -26.56 -5.05 35.19
C SER A 730 -26.14 -6.19 34.26
N TYR A 731 -25.63 -5.87 33.07
CA TYR A 731 -25.14 -6.83 32.08
C TYR A 731 -23.61 -6.77 31.90
N ALA A 732 -22.88 -6.20 32.87
CA ALA A 732 -21.43 -6.13 32.83
C ALA A 732 -20.79 -7.49 32.52
N ARG A 733 -19.87 -7.53 31.55
CA ARG A 733 -19.19 -8.76 31.13
C ARG A 733 -17.70 -8.55 30.99
N VAL A 734 -16.94 -9.20 31.86
CA VAL A 734 -15.48 -9.10 31.93
C VAL A 734 -14.89 -10.50 32.15
N VAL A 735 -13.86 -10.84 31.39
CA VAL A 735 -13.07 -12.06 31.57
C VAL A 735 -11.60 -11.69 31.75
N VAL A 736 -10.97 -12.21 32.80
CA VAL A 736 -9.52 -12.13 33.01
C VAL A 736 -8.94 -13.52 32.82
N GLN A 737 -8.03 -13.69 31.86
CA GLN A 737 -7.54 -15.00 31.47
C GLN A 737 -6.04 -15.02 31.15
N GLY A 738 -5.39 -16.15 31.42
CA GLY A 738 -3.95 -16.34 31.17
C GLY A 738 -3.06 -15.27 31.80
N THR A 739 -3.57 -14.54 32.79
CA THR A 739 -3.00 -13.29 33.28
C THR A 739 -2.35 -13.51 34.64
N SER A 740 -1.19 -12.87 34.86
CA SER A 740 -0.52 -12.87 36.15
C SER A 740 -1.12 -11.76 37.03
N ILE A 741 -1.70 -12.13 38.17
CA ILE A 741 -2.43 -11.23 39.07
C ILE A 741 -1.67 -11.09 40.38
N GLY A 742 -1.26 -9.85 40.72
CA GLY A 742 -0.56 -9.53 41.96
C GLY A 742 -1.40 -9.71 43.23
N SER A 743 -0.75 -9.95 44.36
CA SER A 743 -1.39 -10.22 45.67
C SER A 743 -2.22 -9.08 46.24
N HIS A 744 -2.07 -7.86 45.69
CA HIS A 744 -2.83 -6.67 46.05
C HIS A 744 -4.30 -6.73 45.56
N VAL A 745 -4.64 -7.66 44.65
CA VAL A 745 -6.03 -7.99 44.31
C VAL A 745 -6.66 -8.82 45.42
N VAL A 746 -7.77 -8.32 45.96
CA VAL A 746 -8.43 -8.90 47.14
C VAL A 746 -9.01 -10.29 46.88
N ALA A 747 -9.24 -11.06 47.95
CA ALA A 747 -9.77 -12.43 47.84
C ALA A 747 -11.12 -12.50 47.12
N ALA A 748 -12.00 -11.52 47.35
CA ALA A 748 -13.28 -11.39 46.65
C ALA A 748 -13.12 -11.29 45.13
N GLY A 749 -12.01 -10.74 44.64
CA GLY A 749 -11.72 -10.52 43.22
C GLY A 749 -12.58 -9.44 42.58
N TRP A 750 -13.89 -9.49 42.78
CA TRP A 750 -14.90 -8.63 42.16
C TRP A 750 -15.78 -7.99 43.22
N SER A 751 -16.27 -6.79 42.93
CA SER A 751 -17.19 -6.07 43.82
C SER A 751 -18.55 -5.88 43.15
N GLN A 752 -19.61 -5.86 43.96
CA GLN A 752 -20.88 -5.29 43.53
C GLN A 752 -20.73 -3.78 43.30
N TRP A 753 -21.64 -3.17 42.56
CA TRP A 753 -21.56 -1.72 42.29
C TRP A 753 -21.77 -0.90 43.56
N SER A 754 -22.85 -1.16 44.29
CA SER A 754 -23.10 -0.65 45.64
C SER A 754 -24.07 -1.57 46.40
N SER A 755 -24.21 -1.39 47.71
CA SER A 755 -25.18 -2.15 48.50
C SER A 755 -26.64 -1.85 48.13
N SER A 756 -26.94 -0.65 47.64
CA SER A 756 -28.28 -0.24 47.20
C SER A 756 -28.57 -0.61 45.74
N SER A 757 -27.55 -0.88 44.95
CA SER A 757 -27.68 -1.26 43.54
C SER A 757 -26.56 -2.23 43.18
N PRO A 758 -26.65 -3.52 43.57
CA PRO A 758 -25.56 -4.46 43.37
C PRO A 758 -25.18 -4.68 41.90
N ASN A 759 -26.18 -4.66 41.00
CA ASN A 759 -26.06 -4.88 39.55
C ASN A 759 -25.47 -6.26 39.16
N THR A 760 -25.78 -7.32 39.90
CA THR A 760 -25.13 -8.64 39.74
C THR A 760 -25.99 -9.70 39.03
N ASP A 761 -27.17 -9.36 38.52
CA ASP A 761 -28.15 -10.37 38.09
C ASP A 761 -27.84 -11.03 36.72
N HIS A 762 -27.25 -10.27 35.78
CA HIS A 762 -26.99 -10.74 34.41
C HIS A 762 -25.52 -10.61 34.00
N ILE A 763 -24.63 -10.49 34.98
CA ILE A 763 -23.22 -10.25 34.74
C ILE A 763 -22.48 -11.55 34.41
N LEU A 764 -21.34 -11.41 33.74
CA LEU A 764 -20.32 -12.46 33.68
C LEU A 764 -18.99 -11.86 34.11
N PHE A 765 -18.54 -12.23 35.30
CA PHE A 765 -17.19 -11.96 35.78
C PHE A 765 -16.41 -13.27 35.84
N GLY A 766 -15.67 -13.52 34.77
CA GLY A 766 -14.98 -14.78 34.54
C GLY A 766 -13.49 -14.70 34.82
N GLU A 767 -12.93 -15.77 35.40
CA GLU A 767 -11.49 -15.98 35.47
C GLU A 767 -11.11 -17.33 34.87
N TYR A 768 -10.04 -17.37 34.07
CA TYR A 768 -9.55 -18.59 33.42
C TYR A 768 -8.02 -18.66 33.40
N ASN A 769 -7.44 -19.74 33.96
CA ASN A 769 -5.99 -20.02 33.87
C ASN A 769 -5.08 -18.84 34.26
N ASN A 770 -5.48 -18.07 35.29
CA ASN A 770 -4.67 -16.98 35.83
C ASN A 770 -3.63 -17.50 36.84
N SER A 771 -2.51 -16.79 36.97
CA SER A 771 -1.43 -17.10 37.91
C SER A 771 -1.18 -15.94 38.89
N GLY A 772 -0.32 -16.16 39.89
CA GLY A 772 0.08 -15.12 40.84
C GLY A 772 -0.79 -15.04 42.10
N GLY A 773 -0.33 -14.29 43.09
CA GLY A 773 -0.94 -14.26 44.43
C GLY A 773 -2.37 -13.71 44.48
N GLY A 774 -2.80 -12.97 43.46
CA GLY A 774 -4.15 -12.43 43.32
C GLY A 774 -5.12 -13.32 42.53
N ALA A 775 -4.65 -14.39 41.91
CA ALA A 775 -5.46 -15.29 41.08
C ALA A 775 -6.53 -16.06 41.89
N TRP A 776 -7.38 -16.80 41.18
CA TRP A 776 -8.56 -17.46 41.75
C TRP A 776 -8.20 -18.31 42.97
N ARG A 777 -8.89 -18.04 44.09
CA ARG A 777 -8.76 -18.74 45.37
C ARG A 777 -10.09 -18.78 46.09
N THR A 778 -10.18 -19.55 47.17
CA THR A 778 -11.35 -19.56 48.05
C THR A 778 -11.67 -18.15 48.53
N GLY A 779 -12.95 -17.75 48.48
CA GLY A 779 -13.40 -16.42 48.91
C GLY A 779 -13.70 -15.44 47.77
N ARG A 780 -13.72 -15.88 46.51
CA ARG A 780 -14.27 -15.07 45.39
C ARG A 780 -15.74 -14.70 45.64
N ALA A 781 -16.15 -13.54 45.12
CA ALA A 781 -17.53 -13.10 45.18
C ALA A 781 -18.48 -14.17 44.62
N SER A 782 -19.65 -14.34 45.23
CA SER A 782 -20.60 -15.41 44.87
C SER A 782 -21.12 -15.33 43.44
N PHE A 783 -21.07 -14.15 42.82
CA PHE A 783 -21.44 -13.90 41.42
C PHE A 783 -20.27 -14.00 40.43
N ALA A 784 -19.05 -14.30 40.90
CA ALA A 784 -17.90 -14.54 40.04
C ALA A 784 -17.87 -16.01 39.58
N SER A 785 -17.36 -16.23 38.37
CA SER A 785 -17.33 -17.53 37.71
C SER A 785 -15.90 -17.98 37.41
N LYS A 786 -15.56 -19.19 37.84
CA LYS A 786 -14.34 -19.88 37.37
C LYS A 786 -14.68 -20.58 36.05
N LEU A 787 -14.10 -20.13 34.95
CA LEU A 787 -14.42 -20.66 33.63
C LEU A 787 -13.68 -21.98 33.36
N SER A 788 -14.26 -22.83 32.53
CA SER A 788 -13.65 -24.07 32.04
C SER A 788 -12.80 -23.90 30.78
N ALA A 789 -13.02 -22.81 30.04
CA ALA A 789 -12.25 -22.41 28.86
C ALA A 789 -12.14 -20.88 28.80
N GLY A 790 -11.09 -20.39 28.13
CA GLY A 790 -10.92 -18.97 27.85
C GLY A 790 -11.83 -18.50 26.71
N VAL A 791 -12.07 -17.19 26.64
CA VAL A 791 -12.70 -16.53 25.50
C VAL A 791 -11.63 -16.36 24.41
N SER A 792 -11.98 -16.64 23.16
CA SER A 792 -11.07 -16.39 22.04
C SER A 792 -11.18 -14.93 21.58
N VAL A 793 -10.10 -14.40 20.98
CA VAL A 793 -10.10 -13.03 20.45
C VAL A 793 -11.16 -12.82 19.36
N SER A 794 -11.44 -13.82 18.53
CA SER A 794 -12.52 -13.77 17.54
C SER A 794 -13.90 -13.81 18.18
N THR A 795 -14.10 -14.52 19.30
CA THR A 795 -15.35 -14.45 20.08
C THR A 795 -15.60 -13.05 20.63
N ALA A 796 -14.55 -12.38 21.11
CA ALA A 796 -14.67 -11.04 21.67
C ALA A 796 -14.84 -9.97 20.56
N LEU A 797 -14.03 -10.00 19.52
CA LEU A 797 -13.92 -8.92 18.54
C LEU A 797 -14.57 -9.21 17.18
N GLY A 798 -15.10 -10.42 16.97
CA GLY A 798 -15.63 -10.90 15.69
C GLY A 798 -14.54 -11.29 14.70
N SER A 799 -13.58 -10.40 14.43
CA SER A 799 -12.45 -10.62 13.52
C SER A 799 -11.16 -10.02 14.07
N THR A 800 -10.04 -10.68 13.77
CA THR A 800 -8.68 -10.20 14.05
C THR A 800 -7.99 -9.55 12.84
N SER A 801 -8.63 -9.51 11.66
CA SER A 801 -7.99 -9.07 10.40
C SER A 801 -7.51 -7.62 10.42
N TRP A 802 -8.10 -6.77 11.26
CA TRP A 802 -7.74 -5.36 11.42
C TRP A 802 -6.69 -5.13 12.54
N ILE A 803 -6.34 -6.18 13.29
CA ILE A 803 -5.37 -6.13 14.39
C ILE A 803 -3.96 -6.35 13.85
N ASP A 804 -3.00 -5.54 14.28
CA ASP A 804 -1.58 -5.79 14.01
C ASP A 804 -1.12 -7.05 14.75
N SER A 805 -0.87 -8.11 13.97
CA SER A 805 -0.47 -9.41 14.48
C SER A 805 0.84 -9.42 15.27
N ALA A 806 1.71 -8.42 15.09
CA ALA A 806 2.94 -8.30 15.85
C ALA A 806 2.69 -8.03 17.35
N TYR A 807 1.45 -7.65 17.73
CA TYR A 807 1.04 -7.34 19.09
C TYR A 807 0.05 -8.34 19.71
N LEU A 808 -0.33 -9.40 18.97
CA LEU A 808 -1.22 -10.46 19.45
C LEU A 808 -0.56 -11.43 20.46
#